data_AF-A0A661AMD4-F1
#
_entry.id   AF-A0A661AMD4-F1
#
_cell.length_a   1.000
_cell.length_b   1.000
_cell.length_c   1.000
_cell.angle_alpha   90.00
_cell.angle_beta   90.00
_cell.angle_gamma   90.00
#
_symmetry.space_group_name_H-M   'P 1'
#
loop_
_entity.id
_entity.type
_entity.pdbx_description
1 polymer ?
#
loop_
_entity_poly.entity_id
_entity_poly.type
_entity_poly.pdbx_seq_one_letter_code
_entity_poly.pdbx_strand_id
1 'polypeptide(L)'
;MVVYRRSRAEMPAIPEEVEAAMEEGIEFHFLRNPVEFIGRDGRLERVRVIKMELGEPDESGRRRPVPVPGSEYEVEVSSVLLAIGERPDLSFVDGIELTPWGTVKVDELTLQTSNPKVFAGGDCVTGPNTFIDAVAHGKRAAVSIHRFLEGKDLKEGREGELPWKSDLVGDKSLAYRKGRIVQPHLSVEERIKSFSEVELTPAEEDIREEARRCINCSVCSECGLCVLACEPEAIVHDMVDRIEEIEVGAIVVATGFEEFDPTSLGEYGYGRYKNVVTSIQFERILSASGPFRGEVKRPKDGKHPERIAWIQCVGSRDKERPYCSSVCCMYAVKEAVIAREHDPRIKPTIFFMDVRSYGKDFEMYVERAKSEYGVRFVYARPASVEEDPETGDLWIRYEENGELKKEKFDLVVLSVGFVPPPESRKLAEILGIEVDEFGFAKTSPDEPVKTTREGIFVVGAFQGPKDIPESVAQASSGAALAGAMLSEARGSEIRKKEYPPERFVLNEKPRIGVFVCHCGINIGAYVDVKEVVEYAKTLPGVVYAEDNLYTCSQDSQERIKEIIKEYKLNRVVVASCTPRTHEPLFQETLREAGLNPYLFEMANIRDQNSWVHMHEKREATEKAKDLVRSAVAKAYYLEPLEREILPITRKGLVIGGGVAGMKAALVLADSGYETYLVEKEPELGGRRFG
;
A
#
# COMPACT_ATOMS: atom_id res chain seq x y z
N MET A 1 -39.97 -26.14 27.62
CA MET A 1 -39.53 -27.20 26.70
C MET A 1 -40.03 -26.89 25.29
N VAL A 2 -39.13 -26.93 24.30
CA VAL A 2 -39.44 -26.80 22.87
C VAL A 2 -39.35 -28.18 22.22
N VAL A 3 -40.43 -28.65 21.60
CA VAL A 3 -40.46 -29.91 20.86
C VAL A 3 -40.27 -29.61 19.37
N TYR A 4 -39.21 -30.14 18.76
CA TYR A 4 -38.90 -29.88 17.35
C TYR A 4 -38.66 -31.17 16.59
N ARG A 5 -39.32 -31.33 15.45
CA ARG A 5 -39.35 -32.59 14.68
C ARG A 5 -38.07 -32.93 13.92
N ARG A 6 -37.07 -32.04 13.88
CA ARG A 6 -35.76 -32.24 13.23
C ARG A 6 -34.62 -32.04 14.23
N SER A 7 -33.37 -32.19 13.80
CA SER A 7 -32.21 -31.93 14.66
C SER A 7 -31.93 -30.43 14.78
N ARG A 8 -30.98 -30.07 15.65
CA ARG A 8 -30.51 -28.69 15.81
C ARG A 8 -29.95 -28.12 14.51
N ALA A 9 -29.26 -28.93 13.70
CA ALA A 9 -28.65 -28.49 12.45
C ALA A 9 -29.68 -28.06 11.38
N GLU A 10 -30.90 -28.63 11.39
CA GLU A 10 -31.97 -28.26 10.46
C GLU A 10 -33.01 -27.31 11.08
N MET A 11 -32.73 -26.74 12.26
CA MET A 11 -33.53 -25.68 12.86
C MET A 11 -33.22 -24.36 12.13
N PRO A 12 -34.22 -23.65 11.61
CA PRO A 12 -34.01 -22.41 10.86
C PRO A 12 -33.74 -21.20 11.78
N ALA A 13 -33.79 -21.38 13.10
CA ALA A 13 -33.53 -20.33 14.07
C ALA A 13 -32.05 -19.95 14.08
N ILE A 14 -31.77 -18.70 14.44
CA ILE A 14 -30.42 -18.18 14.58
C ILE A 14 -29.70 -19.00 15.67
N PRO A 15 -28.53 -19.61 15.39
CA PRO A 15 -27.86 -20.50 16.34
C PRO A 15 -27.62 -19.88 17.71
N GLU A 16 -27.27 -18.60 17.74
CA GLU A 16 -27.00 -17.80 18.93
C GLU A 16 -28.25 -17.63 19.80
N GLU A 17 -29.44 -17.47 19.20
CA GLU A 17 -30.71 -17.40 19.93
C GLU A 17 -31.09 -18.75 20.55
N VAL A 18 -30.79 -19.86 19.86
CA VAL A 18 -31.01 -21.22 20.39
C VAL A 18 -30.08 -21.47 21.58
N GLU A 19 -28.83 -21.03 21.50
CA GLU A 19 -27.87 -21.12 22.60
C GLU A 19 -28.31 -20.28 23.79
N ALA A 20 -28.68 -19.02 23.58
CA ALA A 20 -29.19 -18.15 24.64
C ALA A 20 -30.41 -18.74 25.34
N ALA A 21 -31.36 -19.30 24.58
CA ALA A 21 -32.53 -19.97 25.15
C ALA A 21 -32.13 -21.19 26.01
N MET A 22 -31.16 -21.98 25.56
CA MET A 22 -30.65 -23.12 26.33
C MET A 22 -29.90 -22.67 27.60
N GLU A 23 -29.09 -21.61 27.53
CA GLU A 23 -28.43 -21.00 28.68
C GLU A 23 -29.43 -20.52 29.74
N GLU A 24 -30.56 -19.96 29.31
CA GLU A 24 -31.67 -19.53 30.16
C GLU A 24 -32.52 -20.69 30.71
N GLY A 25 -32.15 -21.94 30.42
CA GLY A 25 -32.78 -23.15 30.95
C GLY A 25 -33.96 -23.68 30.11
N ILE A 26 -34.13 -23.20 28.88
CA ILE A 26 -35.15 -23.74 27.96
C ILE A 26 -34.66 -25.06 27.37
N GLU A 27 -35.34 -26.15 27.74
CA GLU A 27 -35.02 -27.49 27.23
C GLU A 27 -35.51 -27.69 25.79
N PHE A 28 -34.63 -28.11 24.89
CA PHE A 28 -34.96 -28.47 23.50
C PHE A 28 -35.01 -30.00 23.30
N HIS A 29 -36.16 -30.50 22.88
CA HIS A 29 -36.40 -31.88 22.51
C HIS A 29 -36.44 -32.00 20.98
N PHE A 30 -35.25 -32.02 20.36
CA PHE A 30 -35.06 -32.22 18.92
C PHE A 30 -35.49 -33.61 18.46
N LEU A 31 -35.84 -33.84 17.19
CA LEU A 31 -36.33 -35.14 16.70
C LEU A 31 -37.53 -35.70 17.47
N ARG A 32 -38.41 -34.83 17.97
CA ARG A 32 -39.68 -35.22 18.60
C ARG A 32 -40.83 -34.47 17.93
N ASN A 33 -41.96 -35.12 17.74
CA ASN A 33 -43.16 -34.50 17.18
C ASN A 33 -44.38 -34.80 18.07
N PRO A 34 -45.20 -33.79 18.44
CA PRO A 34 -46.44 -34.04 19.16
C PRO A 34 -47.44 -34.75 18.25
N VAL A 35 -48.09 -35.81 18.75
CA VAL A 35 -49.10 -36.59 18.01
C VAL A 35 -50.49 -36.52 18.64
N GLU A 36 -50.60 -36.26 19.96
CA GLU A 36 -51.88 -36.16 20.64
C GLU A 36 -51.78 -35.28 21.90
N PHE A 37 -52.80 -34.45 22.15
CA PHE A 37 -52.95 -33.68 23.38
C PHE A 37 -53.96 -34.38 24.29
N ILE A 38 -53.53 -34.73 25.51
CA ILE A 38 -54.30 -35.53 26.45
C ILE A 38 -54.67 -34.65 27.64
N GLY A 39 -55.97 -34.56 27.91
CA GLY A 39 -56.50 -33.71 28.96
C GLY A 39 -57.84 -34.21 29.50
N ARG A 40 -58.23 -33.70 30.67
CA ARG A 40 -59.49 -33.99 31.33
C ARG A 40 -60.20 -32.69 31.70
N ASP A 41 -61.52 -32.65 31.53
CA ASP A 41 -62.36 -31.49 31.91
C ASP A 41 -61.90 -30.16 31.30
N GLY A 42 -61.39 -30.19 30.05
CA GLY A 42 -60.90 -29.01 29.33
C GLY A 42 -59.51 -28.52 29.76
N ARG A 43 -58.82 -29.23 30.66
CA ARG A 43 -57.43 -28.95 31.07
C ARG A 43 -56.46 -29.92 30.41
N LEU A 44 -55.40 -29.38 29.83
CA LEU A 44 -54.29 -30.16 29.32
C LEU A 44 -53.50 -30.75 30.49
N GLU A 45 -53.19 -32.04 30.44
CA GLU A 45 -52.35 -32.71 31.43
C GLU A 45 -51.06 -33.25 30.82
N ARG A 46 -51.14 -33.81 29.60
CA ARG A 46 -50.03 -34.49 28.95
C ARG A 46 -50.05 -34.26 27.44
N VAL A 47 -48.88 -34.30 26.82
CA VAL A 47 -48.72 -34.38 25.37
C VAL A 47 -48.06 -35.70 25.01
N ARG A 48 -48.68 -36.46 24.12
CA ARG A 48 -48.07 -37.64 23.51
C ARG A 48 -47.15 -37.18 22.38
N VAL A 49 -45.89 -37.58 22.46
CA VAL A 49 -44.87 -37.27 21.46
C VAL A 49 -44.34 -38.56 20.86
N ILE A 50 -43.97 -38.52 19.59
CA ILE A 50 -43.29 -39.61 18.87
C ILE A 50 -41.86 -39.20 18.56
N LYS A 51 -40.92 -40.14 18.59
CA LYS A 51 -39.55 -39.89 18.12
C LYS A 51 -39.54 -39.79 16.60
N MET A 52 -38.67 -38.94 16.08
CA MET A 52 -38.43 -38.73 14.66
C MET A 52 -37.02 -39.18 14.30
N GLU A 53 -36.82 -39.58 13.06
CA GLU A 53 -35.51 -39.76 12.43
C GLU A 53 -35.42 -38.92 11.16
N LEU A 54 -34.21 -38.64 10.70
CA LEU A 54 -33.98 -37.86 9.48
C LEU A 54 -33.80 -38.81 8.30
N GLY A 55 -34.74 -38.77 7.36
CA GLY A 55 -34.62 -39.45 6.07
C GLY A 55 -33.72 -38.70 5.09
N GLU A 56 -33.84 -39.04 3.81
CA GLU A 56 -33.07 -38.40 2.74
C GLU A 56 -33.29 -36.88 2.68
N PRO A 57 -32.25 -36.11 2.28
CA PRO A 57 -32.39 -34.69 1.99
C PRO A 57 -33.33 -34.44 0.81
N ASP A 58 -34.15 -33.39 0.92
CA ASP A 58 -34.92 -32.87 -0.21
C ASP A 58 -34.04 -32.02 -1.16
N GLU A 59 -34.64 -31.45 -2.21
CA GLU A 59 -33.96 -30.60 -3.19
C GLU A 59 -33.29 -29.36 -2.57
N SER A 60 -33.70 -28.94 -1.36
CA SER A 60 -33.07 -27.85 -0.61
C SER A 60 -31.89 -28.32 0.26
N GLY A 61 -31.56 -29.61 0.24
CA GLY A 61 -30.57 -30.25 1.10
C GLY A 61 -31.10 -30.55 2.51
N ARG A 62 -32.37 -30.24 2.80
CA ARG A 62 -32.95 -30.38 4.14
C ARG A 62 -33.53 -31.78 4.33
N ARG A 63 -33.19 -32.45 5.42
CA ARG A 63 -33.67 -33.81 5.66
C ARG A 63 -35.13 -33.87 6.09
N ARG A 64 -35.88 -34.80 5.52
CA ARG A 64 -37.29 -35.04 5.86
C ARG A 64 -37.40 -35.76 7.20
N PRO A 65 -38.19 -35.26 8.18
CA PRO A 65 -38.41 -35.97 9.43
C PRO A 65 -39.42 -37.11 9.22
N VAL A 66 -39.06 -38.32 9.65
CA VAL A 66 -39.87 -39.53 9.55
C VAL A 66 -40.19 -40.03 10.97
N PRO A 67 -41.46 -40.31 11.30
CA PRO A 67 -41.81 -40.85 12.61
C PRO A 67 -41.23 -42.26 12.78
N VAL A 68 -40.65 -42.55 13.94
CA VAL A 68 -40.21 -43.90 14.33
C VAL A 68 -41.42 -44.62 14.95
N PRO A 69 -42.06 -45.59 14.26
CA PRO A 69 -43.29 -46.21 14.76
C PRO A 69 -43.06 -46.94 16.09
N GLY A 70 -44.01 -46.83 17.04
CA GLY A 70 -43.92 -47.49 18.34
C GLY A 70 -43.01 -46.80 19.36
N SER A 71 -42.55 -45.58 19.06
CA SER A 71 -41.67 -44.79 19.93
C SER A 71 -42.40 -43.73 20.75
N GLU A 72 -43.73 -43.79 20.80
CA GLU A 72 -44.59 -42.81 21.46
C GLU A 72 -44.42 -42.84 22.99
N TYR A 73 -44.36 -41.67 23.61
CA TYR A 73 -44.37 -41.51 25.06
C TYR A 73 -45.08 -40.21 25.45
N GLU A 74 -45.54 -40.14 26.70
CA GLU A 74 -46.28 -38.99 27.22
C GLU A 74 -45.34 -38.09 28.04
N VAL A 75 -45.52 -36.77 27.90
CA VAL A 75 -44.82 -35.75 28.68
C VAL A 75 -45.85 -34.88 29.40
N GLU A 76 -45.68 -34.69 30.70
CA GLU A 76 -46.57 -33.84 31.51
C GLU A 76 -46.38 -32.37 31.17
N VAL A 77 -47.47 -31.70 30.84
CA VAL A 77 -47.49 -30.28 30.47
C VAL A 77 -48.82 -29.64 30.92
N SER A 78 -48.74 -28.43 31.47
CA SER A 78 -49.92 -27.65 31.86
C SER A 78 -50.46 -26.76 30.74
N SER A 79 -49.59 -26.38 29.81
CA SER A 79 -49.88 -25.48 28.68
C SER A 79 -49.08 -25.88 27.46
N VAL A 80 -49.67 -25.71 26.27
CA VAL A 80 -48.99 -25.87 24.98
C VAL A 80 -49.16 -24.59 24.17
N LEU A 81 -48.04 -24.08 23.67
CA LEU A 81 -47.99 -23.00 22.71
C LEU A 81 -47.64 -23.61 21.34
N LEU A 82 -48.61 -23.60 20.42
CA LEU A 82 -48.38 -24.06 19.06
C LEU A 82 -47.69 -22.95 18.26
N ALA A 83 -46.46 -23.20 17.84
CA ALA A 83 -45.80 -22.37 16.84
C ALA A 83 -46.48 -22.61 15.49
N ILE A 84 -47.50 -21.81 15.18
CA ILE A 84 -48.19 -21.82 13.89
C ILE A 84 -47.35 -21.03 12.88
N GLY A 85 -47.21 -21.58 11.68
CA GLY A 85 -46.58 -20.85 10.57
C GLY A 85 -47.49 -19.75 10.04
N GLU A 86 -46.92 -18.92 9.19
CA GLU A 86 -47.63 -17.83 8.51
C GLU A 86 -47.98 -18.22 7.07
N ARG A 87 -49.02 -17.60 6.52
CA ARG A 87 -49.36 -17.69 5.10
C ARG A 87 -49.72 -16.29 4.58
N PRO A 88 -49.39 -15.97 3.32
CA PRO A 88 -49.82 -14.71 2.73
C PRO A 88 -51.36 -14.63 2.70
N ASP A 89 -51.94 -13.52 3.14
CA ASP A 89 -53.33 -13.19 2.88
C ASP A 89 -53.42 -12.51 1.52
N LEU A 90 -53.92 -13.22 0.52
CA LEU A 90 -54.03 -12.75 -0.86
C LEU A 90 -55.50 -12.52 -1.27
N SER A 91 -56.42 -12.47 -0.31
CA SER A 91 -57.87 -12.36 -0.57
C SER A 91 -58.29 -11.07 -1.28
N PHE A 92 -57.41 -10.07 -1.34
CA PHE A 92 -57.66 -8.76 -1.94
C PHE A 92 -57.14 -8.62 -3.38
N VAL A 93 -56.44 -9.63 -3.92
CA VAL A 93 -55.77 -9.55 -5.22
C VAL A 93 -56.11 -10.75 -6.12
N ASP A 94 -56.62 -10.45 -7.32
CA ASP A 94 -56.97 -11.45 -8.32
C ASP A 94 -56.00 -11.42 -9.52
N GLY A 95 -55.92 -12.54 -10.25
CA GLY A 95 -55.18 -12.62 -11.52
C GLY A 95 -53.67 -12.77 -11.40
N ILE A 96 -53.17 -13.20 -10.23
CA ILE A 96 -51.74 -13.48 -9.99
C ILE A 96 -51.48 -14.99 -9.89
N GLU A 97 -50.36 -15.45 -10.43
CA GLU A 97 -49.88 -16.83 -10.28
C GLU A 97 -49.23 -17.02 -8.90
N LEU A 98 -49.51 -18.17 -8.29
CA LEU A 98 -48.89 -18.60 -7.03
C LEU A 98 -47.91 -19.74 -7.27
N THR A 99 -46.90 -19.83 -6.40
CA THR A 99 -45.99 -20.97 -6.32
C THR A 99 -46.72 -22.17 -5.67
N PRO A 100 -46.16 -23.40 -5.77
CA PRO A 100 -46.68 -24.56 -5.05
C PRO A 100 -46.76 -24.37 -3.51
N TRP A 101 -46.03 -23.40 -2.98
CA TRP A 101 -45.98 -23.07 -1.55
C TRP A 101 -47.02 -22.02 -1.14
N GLY A 102 -47.83 -21.52 -2.08
CA GLY A 102 -48.85 -20.49 -1.81
C GLY A 102 -48.31 -19.07 -1.70
N THR A 103 -47.04 -18.83 -2.07
CA THR A 103 -46.46 -17.49 -2.22
C THR A 103 -46.69 -16.95 -3.63
N VAL A 104 -46.58 -15.65 -3.82
CA VAL A 104 -46.75 -14.97 -5.11
C VAL A 104 -45.54 -15.22 -6.00
N LYS A 105 -45.79 -15.69 -7.22
CA LYS A 105 -44.76 -15.88 -8.23
C LYS A 105 -44.46 -14.55 -8.92
N VAL A 106 -43.19 -14.16 -8.96
CA VAL A 106 -42.72 -12.92 -9.58
C VAL A 106 -41.48 -13.16 -10.45
N ASP A 107 -41.20 -12.22 -11.34
CA ASP A 107 -39.88 -12.07 -11.95
C ASP A 107 -38.89 -11.54 -10.91
N GLU A 108 -37.73 -12.19 -10.76
CA GLU A 108 -36.80 -11.97 -9.65
C GLU A 108 -36.17 -10.56 -9.63
N LEU A 109 -35.95 -9.99 -10.82
CA LEU A 109 -35.34 -8.67 -11.00
C LEU A 109 -36.38 -7.55 -10.93
N THR A 110 -37.55 -7.75 -11.52
CA THR A 110 -38.55 -6.68 -11.61
C THR A 110 -39.58 -6.75 -10.49
N LEU A 111 -39.72 -7.90 -9.84
CA LEU A 111 -40.77 -8.23 -8.87
C LEU A 111 -42.19 -8.12 -9.43
N GLN A 112 -42.31 -8.12 -10.76
CA GLN A 112 -43.59 -8.11 -11.45
C GLN A 112 -44.24 -9.49 -11.38
N THR A 113 -45.54 -9.52 -11.07
CA THR A 113 -46.34 -10.75 -11.07
C THR A 113 -46.82 -11.10 -12.48
N SER A 114 -47.56 -12.20 -12.63
CA SER A 114 -48.27 -12.51 -13.89
C SER A 114 -49.31 -11.46 -14.29
N ASN A 115 -49.78 -10.63 -13.35
CA ASN A 115 -50.55 -9.43 -13.66
C ASN A 115 -49.57 -8.26 -13.86
N PRO A 116 -49.45 -7.68 -15.06
CA PRO A 116 -48.43 -6.66 -15.34
C PRO A 116 -48.59 -5.38 -14.52
N LYS A 117 -49.75 -5.18 -13.89
CA LYS A 117 -50.04 -4.01 -13.03
C LYS A 117 -49.76 -4.26 -11.55
N VAL A 118 -49.36 -5.47 -11.16
CA VAL A 118 -49.14 -5.87 -9.77
C VAL A 118 -47.69 -6.31 -9.60
N PHE A 119 -47.03 -5.73 -8.59
CA PHE A 119 -45.68 -6.06 -8.16
C PHE A 119 -45.73 -6.54 -6.71
N ALA A 120 -44.98 -7.58 -6.38
CA ALA A 120 -45.01 -8.20 -5.06
C ALA A 120 -43.59 -8.39 -4.52
N GLY A 121 -43.40 -8.20 -3.21
CA GLY A 121 -42.10 -8.25 -2.56
C GLY A 121 -42.23 -8.65 -1.09
N GLY A 122 -41.10 -8.92 -0.43
CA GLY A 122 -41.07 -9.46 0.93
C GLY A 122 -41.64 -10.88 1.05
N ASP A 123 -42.15 -11.20 2.24
CA ASP A 123 -42.51 -12.58 2.62
C ASP A 123 -43.64 -13.19 1.78
N CYS A 124 -44.49 -12.36 1.17
CA CYS A 124 -45.52 -12.86 0.26
C CYS A 124 -44.94 -13.48 -1.01
N VAL A 125 -43.67 -13.21 -1.34
CA VAL A 125 -42.94 -13.80 -2.46
C VAL A 125 -42.00 -14.91 -1.98
N THR A 126 -41.13 -14.61 -1.01
CA THR A 126 -40.04 -15.51 -0.58
C THR A 126 -40.47 -16.53 0.46
N GLY A 127 -41.62 -16.33 1.12
CA GLY A 127 -41.85 -16.88 2.45
C GLY A 127 -41.02 -16.12 3.51
N PRO A 128 -41.07 -16.55 4.79
CA PRO A 128 -40.38 -15.87 5.88
C PRO A 128 -38.89 -15.72 5.59
N ASN A 129 -38.43 -14.47 5.50
CA ASN A 129 -37.03 -14.16 5.25
C ASN A 129 -36.58 -12.94 6.08
N THR A 130 -35.36 -12.45 5.87
CA THR A 130 -34.84 -11.31 6.62
C THR A 130 -35.59 -10.02 6.27
N PHE A 131 -35.72 -9.11 7.23
CA PHE A 131 -36.25 -7.77 7.00
C PHE A 131 -35.46 -7.01 5.91
N ILE A 132 -34.16 -7.27 5.81
CA ILE A 132 -33.26 -6.65 4.81
C ILE A 132 -33.74 -7.01 3.39
N ASP A 133 -34.04 -8.29 3.15
CA ASP A 133 -34.54 -8.76 1.86
C ASP A 133 -35.91 -8.16 1.53
N ALA A 134 -36.80 -8.03 2.52
CA ALA A 134 -38.09 -7.38 2.34
C ALA A 134 -37.95 -5.89 1.94
N VAL A 135 -37.04 -5.16 2.57
CA VAL A 135 -36.72 -3.77 2.20
C VAL A 135 -36.09 -3.69 0.81
N ALA A 136 -35.18 -4.59 0.48
CA ALA A 136 -34.57 -4.68 -0.84
C ALA A 136 -35.63 -4.92 -1.92
N HIS A 137 -36.56 -5.85 -1.67
CA HIS A 137 -37.71 -6.09 -2.53
C HIS A 137 -38.60 -4.84 -2.66
N GLY A 138 -38.89 -4.14 -1.58
CA GLY A 138 -39.65 -2.89 -1.62
C GLY A 138 -39.02 -1.83 -2.52
N LYS A 139 -37.70 -1.62 -2.40
CA LYS A 139 -36.95 -0.68 -3.25
C LYS A 139 -36.97 -1.11 -4.72
N ARG A 140 -36.69 -2.39 -4.98
CA ARG A 140 -36.66 -2.96 -6.34
C ARG A 140 -38.02 -2.88 -7.03
N ALA A 141 -39.09 -3.18 -6.30
CA ALA A 141 -40.47 -3.06 -6.78
C ALA A 141 -40.84 -1.60 -7.04
N ALA A 142 -40.43 -0.65 -6.18
CA ALA A 142 -40.69 0.77 -6.39
C ALA A 142 -40.06 1.29 -7.69
N VAL A 143 -38.83 0.89 -7.99
CA VAL A 143 -38.16 1.22 -9.27
C VAL A 143 -38.93 0.62 -10.45
N SER A 144 -39.35 -0.64 -10.35
CA SER A 144 -40.14 -1.30 -11.40
C SER A 144 -41.50 -0.64 -11.61
N ILE A 145 -42.21 -0.26 -10.54
CA ILE A 145 -43.48 0.46 -10.59
C ILE A 145 -43.28 1.82 -11.28
N HIS A 146 -42.23 2.55 -10.92
CA HIS A 146 -41.93 3.84 -11.52
C HIS A 146 -41.65 3.71 -13.02
N ARG A 147 -40.81 2.76 -13.44
CA ARG A 147 -40.52 2.47 -14.85
C ARG A 147 -41.77 2.03 -15.62
N PHE A 148 -42.62 1.21 -15.01
CA PHE A 148 -43.89 0.77 -15.59
C PHE A 148 -44.82 1.95 -15.87
N LEU A 149 -44.95 2.88 -14.92
CA LEU A 149 -45.77 4.09 -15.08
C LEU A 149 -45.24 5.05 -16.16
N GLU A 150 -43.93 5.05 -16.40
CA GLU A 150 -43.29 5.84 -17.47
C GLU A 150 -43.23 5.14 -18.83
N GLY A 151 -43.68 3.87 -18.92
CA GLY A 151 -43.59 3.08 -20.15
C GLY A 151 -42.17 2.68 -20.54
N LYS A 152 -41.24 2.65 -19.58
CA LYS A 152 -39.84 2.25 -19.78
C LYS A 152 -39.66 0.74 -19.61
N ASP A 153 -38.58 0.19 -20.18
CA ASP A 153 -38.19 -1.20 -19.97
C ASP A 153 -37.84 -1.45 -18.49
N LEU A 154 -38.37 -2.54 -17.93
CA LEU A 154 -38.25 -2.84 -16.50
C LEU A 154 -36.87 -3.41 -16.11
N LYS A 155 -36.11 -3.94 -17.07
CA LYS A 155 -34.87 -4.70 -16.85
C LYS A 155 -33.62 -3.96 -17.31
N GLU A 156 -33.72 -3.09 -18.32
CA GLU A 156 -32.59 -2.39 -18.92
C GLU A 156 -31.70 -1.68 -17.86
N GLY A 157 -30.43 -2.09 -17.80
CA GLY A 157 -29.40 -1.51 -16.92
C GLY A 157 -29.52 -1.86 -15.44
N ARG A 158 -30.19 -2.96 -15.10
CA ARG A 158 -30.44 -3.41 -13.71
C ARG A 158 -29.88 -4.80 -13.41
N GLU A 159 -29.02 -5.34 -14.27
CA GLU A 159 -28.46 -6.68 -14.18
C GLU A 159 -27.69 -6.92 -12.86
N GLY A 160 -27.12 -5.87 -12.27
CA GLY A 160 -26.41 -5.90 -10.99
C GLY A 160 -27.28 -5.74 -9.73
N GLU A 161 -28.61 -5.60 -9.86
CA GLU A 161 -29.50 -5.43 -8.68
C GLU A 161 -29.85 -6.75 -7.97
N LEU A 162 -29.55 -7.90 -8.58
CA LEU A 162 -29.71 -9.20 -7.94
C LEU A 162 -28.59 -9.44 -6.91
N PRO A 163 -28.86 -10.19 -5.82
CA PRO A 163 -27.84 -10.47 -4.82
C PRO A 163 -26.67 -11.22 -5.45
N TRP A 164 -25.50 -10.58 -5.45
CA TRP A 164 -24.27 -11.14 -5.98
C TRP A 164 -23.76 -12.24 -5.05
N LYS A 165 -23.57 -13.46 -5.58
CA LYS A 165 -22.90 -14.56 -4.88
C LYS A 165 -21.48 -14.68 -5.43
N SER A 166 -20.49 -14.30 -4.62
CA SER A 166 -19.08 -14.51 -4.92
C SER A 166 -18.72 -15.98 -4.72
N ASP A 167 -18.15 -16.60 -5.75
CA ASP A 167 -17.45 -17.89 -5.61
C ASP A 167 -15.95 -17.69 -5.31
N LEU A 168 -15.48 -16.43 -5.19
CA LEU A 168 -14.08 -16.11 -4.95
C LEU A 168 -13.71 -16.35 -3.49
N VAL A 169 -13.06 -17.48 -3.24
CA VAL A 169 -12.39 -17.74 -1.96
C VAL A 169 -10.96 -17.25 -2.07
N GLY A 170 -10.71 -16.01 -1.64
CA GLY A 170 -9.34 -15.49 -1.54
C GLY A 170 -8.43 -16.40 -0.71
N ASP A 171 -7.12 -16.38 -0.99
CA ASP A 171 -6.15 -17.19 -0.24
C ASP A 171 -6.10 -16.74 1.23
N LYS A 172 -6.72 -17.54 2.10
CA LYS A 172 -6.79 -17.29 3.55
C LYS A 172 -5.45 -17.50 4.26
N SER A 173 -4.39 -17.90 3.55
CA SER A 173 -3.04 -18.04 4.11
C SER A 173 -2.44 -16.71 4.57
N LEU A 174 -2.81 -15.61 3.92
CA LEU A 174 -2.30 -14.24 4.16
C LEU A 174 -3.13 -13.44 5.19
N ALA A 175 -4.28 -13.95 5.61
CA ALA A 175 -5.20 -13.23 6.50
C ALA A 175 -4.69 -13.19 7.95
N TYR A 176 -4.81 -12.05 8.62
CA TYR A 176 -4.58 -11.92 10.06
C TYR A 176 -5.54 -12.82 10.86
N ARG A 177 -4.99 -13.89 11.47
CA ARG A 177 -5.76 -14.97 12.11
C ARG A 177 -6.09 -14.70 13.58
N LYS A 178 -6.76 -13.58 13.87
CA LYS A 178 -7.43 -13.40 15.16
C LYS A 178 -8.91 -13.72 15.01
N GLY A 179 -9.49 -14.46 15.97
CA GLY A 179 -10.93 -14.72 16.01
C GLY A 179 -11.73 -13.42 16.16
N ARG A 180 -13.00 -13.43 15.75
CA ARG A 180 -13.94 -12.33 16.07
C ARG A 180 -14.00 -12.17 17.59
N ILE A 181 -14.08 -10.93 18.05
CA ILE A 181 -14.41 -10.69 19.47
C ILE A 181 -15.77 -11.31 19.79
N VAL A 182 -15.93 -11.81 21.02
CA VAL A 182 -17.21 -12.32 21.50
C VAL A 182 -18.04 -11.13 21.98
N GLN A 183 -19.25 -11.00 21.45
CA GLN A 183 -20.18 -9.95 21.87
C GLN A 183 -20.46 -10.12 23.37
N PRO A 184 -20.22 -9.08 24.21
CA PRO A 184 -20.54 -9.17 25.62
C PRO A 184 -22.05 -9.15 25.80
N HIS A 185 -22.54 -10.01 26.70
CA HIS A 185 -23.94 -10.10 27.03
C HIS A 185 -24.15 -9.97 28.55
N LEU A 186 -25.36 -9.57 28.97
CA LEU A 186 -25.77 -9.68 30.37
C LEU A 186 -25.63 -11.12 30.89
N SER A 187 -25.45 -11.27 32.20
CA SER A 187 -25.44 -12.60 32.84
C SER A 187 -26.81 -13.27 32.74
N VAL A 188 -26.84 -14.60 32.67
CA VAL A 188 -28.11 -15.37 32.61
C VAL A 188 -29.01 -15.03 33.80
N GLU A 189 -28.43 -14.87 34.99
CA GLU A 189 -29.15 -14.53 36.22
C GLU A 189 -29.85 -13.16 36.16
N GLU A 190 -29.40 -12.27 35.29
CA GLU A 190 -30.00 -10.95 35.04
C GLU A 190 -30.98 -11.01 33.86
N ARG A 191 -30.62 -11.71 32.77
CA ARG A 191 -31.49 -11.91 31.59
C ARG A 191 -32.87 -12.43 31.98
N ILE A 192 -32.93 -13.42 32.88
CA ILE A 192 -34.20 -14.05 33.29
C ILE A 192 -35.06 -13.18 34.24
N LYS A 193 -34.56 -12.03 34.72
CA LYS A 193 -35.25 -11.20 35.73
C LYS A 193 -35.82 -9.90 35.17
N SER A 194 -35.40 -9.47 33.97
CA SER A 194 -35.84 -8.20 33.39
C SER A 194 -35.90 -8.27 31.86
N PHE A 195 -36.44 -7.20 31.25
CA PHE A 195 -36.39 -6.96 29.81
C PHE A 195 -35.27 -5.98 29.45
N SER A 196 -34.16 -6.02 30.21
CA SER A 196 -32.99 -5.18 29.94
C SER A 196 -32.29 -5.62 28.65
N GLU A 197 -31.61 -4.70 27.99
CA GLU A 197 -30.85 -4.98 26.76
C GLU A 197 -29.77 -6.04 27.05
N VAL A 198 -29.85 -7.17 26.34
CA VAL A 198 -28.99 -8.34 26.59
C VAL A 198 -27.62 -8.15 25.96
N GLU A 199 -27.54 -7.55 24.76
CA GLU A 199 -26.29 -7.24 24.08
C GLU A 199 -25.68 -5.95 24.67
N LEU A 200 -24.48 -6.06 25.23
CA LEU A 200 -23.79 -4.93 25.84
C LEU A 200 -22.85 -4.26 24.84
N THR A 201 -22.57 -2.97 25.03
CA THR A 201 -21.54 -2.28 24.22
C THR A 201 -20.16 -2.86 24.55
N PRO A 202 -19.37 -3.32 23.57
CA PRO A 202 -18.00 -3.79 23.80
C PRO A 202 -17.08 -2.67 24.32
N ALA A 203 -15.98 -3.05 24.98
CA ALA A 203 -14.97 -2.08 25.39
C ALA A 203 -14.33 -1.42 24.16
N GLU A 204 -13.90 -0.16 24.28
CA GLU A 204 -13.27 0.58 23.17
C GLU A 204 -12.04 -0.16 22.60
N GLU A 205 -11.29 -0.86 23.46
CA GLU A 205 -10.14 -1.66 23.06
C GLU A 205 -10.53 -2.85 22.18
N ASP A 206 -11.62 -3.55 22.52
CA ASP A 206 -12.16 -4.64 21.72
C ASP A 206 -12.67 -4.15 20.37
N ILE A 207 -13.32 -2.97 20.34
CA ILE A 207 -13.78 -2.33 19.10
C ILE A 207 -12.58 -2.00 18.19
N ARG A 208 -11.52 -1.39 18.75
CA ARG A 208 -10.31 -1.06 17.99
C ARG A 208 -9.63 -2.32 17.46
N GLU A 209 -9.62 -3.38 18.24
CA GLU A 209 -9.01 -4.64 17.84
C GLU A 209 -9.83 -5.39 16.78
N GLU A 210 -11.16 -5.39 16.87
CA GLU A 210 -12.05 -5.94 15.86
C GLU A 210 -11.98 -5.13 14.56
N ALA A 211 -11.88 -3.80 14.64
CA ALA A 211 -11.64 -2.95 13.48
C ALA A 211 -10.29 -3.24 12.81
N ARG A 212 -9.22 -3.44 13.60
CA ARG A 212 -7.92 -3.88 13.08
C ARG A 212 -8.02 -5.26 12.43
N ARG A 213 -8.70 -6.23 13.04
CA ARG A 213 -8.93 -7.56 12.44
C ARG A 213 -9.62 -7.45 11.07
N CYS A 214 -10.65 -6.62 10.97
CA CYS A 214 -11.37 -6.37 9.72
C CYS A 214 -10.51 -5.69 8.64
N ILE A 215 -9.67 -4.73 9.02
CA ILE A 215 -8.81 -3.97 8.08
C ILE A 215 -7.53 -4.74 7.71
N ASN A 216 -7.01 -5.59 8.60
CA ASN A 216 -5.74 -6.31 8.45
C ASN A 216 -5.86 -7.62 7.66
N CYS A 217 -6.99 -7.85 6.98
CA CYS A 217 -7.12 -9.03 6.13
C CYS A 217 -6.26 -8.90 4.85
N SER A 218 -5.83 -7.70 4.45
CA SER A 218 -5.09 -7.43 3.20
C SER A 218 -5.70 -8.04 1.93
N VAL A 219 -6.91 -8.58 2.05
CA VAL A 219 -7.75 -9.17 1.03
C VAL A 219 -9.02 -8.33 1.08
N CYS A 220 -9.36 -7.73 -0.05
CA CYS A 220 -10.62 -7.04 -0.25
C CYS A 220 -11.76 -7.88 0.34
N SER A 221 -12.52 -7.34 1.29
CA SER A 221 -13.73 -8.01 1.81
C SER A 221 -14.97 -7.70 0.95
N GLU A 222 -14.75 -7.08 -0.21
CA GLU A 222 -15.77 -6.69 -1.19
C GLU A 222 -16.90 -5.85 -0.59
N CYS A 223 -16.61 -5.08 0.48
CA CYS A 223 -17.60 -4.25 1.16
C CYS A 223 -18.09 -3.05 0.32
N GLY A 224 -17.45 -2.76 -0.82
CA GLY A 224 -17.84 -1.71 -1.77
C GLY A 224 -17.58 -0.27 -1.30
N LEU A 225 -17.12 -0.05 -0.07
CA LEU A 225 -16.91 1.30 0.48
C LEU A 225 -15.85 2.09 -0.29
N CYS A 226 -14.80 1.43 -0.77
CA CYS A 226 -13.78 2.06 -1.61
C CYS A 226 -14.36 2.52 -2.95
N VAL A 227 -15.23 1.71 -3.58
CA VAL A 227 -15.93 2.05 -4.83
C VAL A 227 -16.80 3.29 -4.62
N LEU A 228 -17.58 3.33 -3.54
CA LEU A 228 -18.42 4.49 -3.20
C LEU A 228 -17.60 5.77 -2.95
N ALA A 229 -16.40 5.65 -2.40
CA ALA A 229 -15.50 6.77 -2.15
C ALA A 229 -14.70 7.21 -3.38
N CYS A 230 -14.69 6.42 -4.45
CA CYS A 230 -13.85 6.65 -5.63
C CYS A 230 -14.58 7.57 -6.63
N GLU A 231 -14.39 8.88 -6.51
CA GLU A 231 -14.94 9.86 -7.46
C GLU A 231 -14.52 9.61 -8.92
N PRO A 232 -13.29 9.16 -9.23
CA PRO A 232 -12.91 8.82 -10.61
C PRO A 232 -13.52 7.53 -11.15
N GLU A 233 -14.29 6.79 -10.34
CA GLU A 233 -14.89 5.48 -10.69
C GLU A 233 -13.84 4.44 -11.15
N ALA A 234 -12.63 4.50 -10.61
CA ALA A 234 -11.48 3.70 -11.06
C ALA A 234 -11.39 2.30 -10.45
N ILE A 235 -12.17 1.99 -9.40
CA ILE A 235 -12.09 0.70 -8.70
C ILE A 235 -13.02 -0.31 -9.37
N VAL A 236 -12.43 -1.30 -10.02
CA VAL A 236 -13.11 -2.32 -10.83
C VAL A 236 -12.76 -3.70 -10.25
N HIS A 237 -13.67 -4.28 -9.46
CA HIS A 237 -13.41 -5.55 -8.76
C HIS A 237 -13.34 -6.77 -9.69
N ASP A 238 -13.93 -6.68 -10.88
CA ASP A 238 -13.91 -7.72 -11.92
C ASP A 238 -12.76 -7.53 -12.93
N MET A 239 -11.78 -6.68 -12.63
CA MET A 239 -10.58 -6.55 -13.44
C MET A 239 -9.79 -7.86 -13.41
N VAL A 240 -9.64 -8.48 -14.59
CA VAL A 240 -8.88 -9.73 -14.77
C VAL A 240 -7.51 -9.46 -15.36
N ASP A 241 -6.56 -10.32 -15.03
CA ASP A 241 -5.22 -10.32 -15.63
C ASP A 241 -5.30 -10.37 -17.16
N ARG A 242 -4.45 -9.59 -17.82
CA ARG A 242 -4.29 -9.60 -19.28
C ARG A 242 -2.87 -9.99 -19.62
N ILE A 243 -2.74 -10.88 -20.60
CA ILE A 243 -1.45 -11.23 -21.18
C ILE A 243 -1.22 -10.28 -22.34
N GLU A 244 -0.16 -9.49 -22.27
CA GLU A 244 0.31 -8.65 -23.37
C GLU A 244 1.56 -9.26 -23.99
N GLU A 245 1.53 -9.43 -25.30
CA GLU A 245 2.69 -9.87 -26.08
C GLU A 245 3.43 -8.63 -26.58
N ILE A 246 4.69 -8.48 -26.17
CA ILE A 246 5.55 -7.37 -26.55
C ILE A 246 6.81 -7.93 -27.20
N GLU A 247 7.05 -7.55 -28.46
CA GLU A 247 8.29 -7.87 -29.15
C GLU A 247 9.40 -6.94 -28.67
N VAL A 248 10.48 -7.52 -28.14
CA VAL A 248 11.64 -6.78 -27.63
C VAL A 248 12.93 -7.33 -28.22
N GLY A 249 13.85 -6.43 -28.58
CA GLY A 249 15.16 -6.81 -29.10
C GLY A 249 16.25 -6.94 -28.02
N ALA A 250 16.03 -6.37 -26.83
CA ALA A 250 16.94 -6.50 -25.70
C ALA A 250 16.15 -6.42 -24.38
N ILE A 251 16.69 -7.05 -23.33
CA ILE A 251 16.12 -7.06 -21.98
C ILE A 251 17.15 -6.54 -20.99
N VAL A 252 16.75 -5.63 -20.09
CA VAL A 252 17.58 -5.15 -18.98
C VAL A 252 16.95 -5.58 -17.66
N VAL A 253 17.61 -6.48 -16.94
CA VAL A 253 17.17 -7.01 -15.66
C VAL A 253 17.64 -6.08 -14.54
N ALA A 254 16.69 -5.41 -13.89
CA ALA A 254 16.92 -4.45 -12.81
C ALA A 254 16.06 -4.76 -11.58
N THR A 255 15.87 -6.04 -11.26
CA THR A 255 14.97 -6.52 -10.20
C THR A 255 15.45 -6.22 -8.78
N GLY A 256 16.68 -5.73 -8.61
CA GLY A 256 17.19 -5.24 -7.34
C GLY A 256 17.57 -6.36 -6.37
N PHE A 257 17.18 -6.21 -5.10
CA PHE A 257 17.55 -7.08 -3.99
C PHE A 257 16.40 -7.15 -2.99
N GLU A 258 16.48 -8.12 -2.07
CA GLU A 258 15.67 -8.19 -0.86
C GLU A 258 16.52 -7.98 0.39
N GLU A 259 15.92 -7.44 1.44
CA GLU A 259 16.58 -7.37 2.74
C GLU A 259 16.72 -8.77 3.35
N PHE A 260 17.86 -9.03 4.00
CA PHE A 260 18.01 -10.24 4.79
C PHE A 260 17.04 -10.24 5.97
N ASP A 261 16.25 -11.31 6.13
CA ASP A 261 15.40 -11.54 7.31
C ASP A 261 16.23 -12.05 8.50
N PRO A 262 16.42 -11.24 9.56
CA PRO A 262 17.25 -11.62 10.69
C PRO A 262 16.52 -12.46 11.73
N THR A 263 15.30 -12.94 11.47
CA THR A 263 14.55 -13.85 12.38
C THR A 263 15.35 -15.12 12.69
N SER A 264 16.17 -15.59 11.75
CA SER A 264 17.07 -16.73 11.93
C SER A 264 18.21 -16.47 12.94
N LEU A 265 18.56 -15.20 13.17
CA LEU A 265 19.58 -14.77 14.14
C LEU A 265 18.92 -14.46 15.49
N GLY A 266 18.42 -15.52 16.13
CA GLY A 266 17.64 -15.44 17.36
C GLY A 266 18.34 -14.72 18.53
N GLU A 267 19.67 -14.65 18.52
CA GLU A 267 20.49 -13.93 19.50
C GLU A 267 20.28 -12.40 19.46
N TYR A 268 19.81 -11.85 18.33
CA TYR A 268 19.50 -10.43 18.19
C TYR A 268 18.05 -10.09 18.50
N GLY A 269 17.19 -11.10 18.70
CA GLY A 269 15.83 -10.91 19.20
C GLY A 269 14.87 -10.22 18.23
N TYR A 270 15.20 -10.15 16.94
CA TYR A 270 14.26 -9.67 15.91
C TYR A 270 13.00 -10.54 15.85
N GLY A 271 11.84 -9.91 15.64
CA GLY A 271 10.52 -10.55 15.71
C GLY A 271 10.05 -10.89 17.14
N ARG A 272 10.97 -10.99 18.12
CA ARG A 272 10.65 -11.20 19.54
C ARG A 272 10.51 -9.88 20.29
N TYR A 273 11.46 -8.96 20.11
CA TYR A 273 11.50 -7.68 20.81
C TYR A 273 11.05 -6.55 19.87
N LYS A 274 9.97 -5.85 20.24
CA LYS A 274 9.38 -4.79 19.39
C LYS A 274 10.34 -3.62 19.11
N ASN A 275 11.31 -3.38 19.99
CA ASN A 275 12.30 -2.31 19.83
C ASN A 275 13.58 -2.75 19.09
N VAL A 276 13.61 -3.98 18.56
CA VAL A 276 14.63 -4.42 17.61
C VAL A 276 14.03 -4.31 16.22
N VAL A 277 14.59 -3.43 15.38
CA VAL A 277 14.11 -3.15 14.03
C VAL A 277 15.21 -3.37 12.99
N THR A 278 14.86 -3.63 11.74
CA THR A 278 15.86 -3.59 10.64
C THR A 278 16.21 -2.15 10.27
N SER A 279 17.33 -1.95 9.59
CA SER A 279 17.70 -0.65 9.02
C SER A 279 16.62 -0.12 8.08
N ILE A 280 16.00 -0.96 7.25
CA ILE A 280 14.90 -0.53 6.36
C ILE A 280 13.65 -0.11 7.16
N GLN A 281 13.31 -0.84 8.22
CA GLN A 281 12.25 -0.40 9.14
C GLN A 281 12.60 0.94 9.78
N PHE A 282 13.85 1.15 10.18
CA PHE A 282 14.31 2.41 10.73
C PHE A 282 14.27 3.56 9.71
N GLU A 283 14.57 3.30 8.43
CA GLU A 283 14.36 4.26 7.33
C GLU A 283 12.88 4.67 7.22
N ARG A 284 11.94 3.73 7.39
CA ARG A 284 10.51 4.05 7.44
C ARG A 284 10.17 4.89 8.68
N ILE A 285 10.80 4.66 9.83
CA ILE A 285 10.64 5.50 11.03
C ILE A 285 11.12 6.93 10.76
N LEU A 286 12.29 7.10 10.15
CA LEU A 286 12.87 8.40 9.81
C LEU A 286 12.09 9.16 8.72
N SER A 287 11.37 8.45 7.86
CA SER A 287 10.69 9.04 6.71
C SER A 287 9.51 9.93 7.10
N ALA A 288 9.43 11.13 6.52
CA ALA A 288 8.29 12.05 6.69
C ALA A 288 6.95 11.45 6.20
N SER A 289 6.98 10.56 5.20
CA SER A 289 5.82 9.78 4.74
C SER A 289 5.74 8.39 5.40
N GLY A 290 6.55 8.17 6.43
CA GLY A 290 6.59 6.95 7.21
C GLY A 290 5.47 6.86 8.25
N PRO A 291 5.33 5.70 8.91
CA PRO A 291 4.29 5.47 9.93
C PRO A 291 4.36 6.45 11.10
N PHE A 292 5.54 6.98 11.41
CA PHE A 292 5.74 7.97 12.47
C PHE A 292 5.96 9.40 11.96
N ARG A 293 5.70 9.66 10.67
CA ARG A 293 5.82 10.99 10.04
C ARG A 293 7.16 11.68 10.28
N GLY A 294 8.24 10.89 10.35
CA GLY A 294 9.60 11.36 10.59
C GLY A 294 9.94 11.58 12.07
N GLU A 295 9.04 11.31 13.01
CA GLU A 295 9.39 11.31 14.43
C GLU A 295 10.06 9.99 14.82
N VAL A 296 11.27 10.05 15.37
CA VAL A 296 12.00 8.86 15.82
C VAL A 296 11.34 8.32 17.10
N LYS A 297 10.55 7.25 16.95
CA LYS A 297 9.75 6.63 18.02
C LYS A 297 10.01 5.13 18.14
N ARG A 298 9.98 4.63 19.37
CA ARG A 298 10.03 3.21 19.70
C ARG A 298 8.76 2.50 19.24
N PRO A 299 8.83 1.39 18.49
CA PRO A 299 7.64 0.66 18.08
C PRO A 299 6.84 0.05 19.23
N LYS A 300 7.48 -0.26 20.37
CA LYS A 300 6.80 -0.87 21.52
C LYS A 300 5.77 0.06 22.18
N ASP A 301 6.16 1.32 22.41
CA ASP A 301 5.44 2.23 23.30
C ASP A 301 5.31 3.67 22.76
N GLY A 302 5.85 3.97 21.58
CA GLY A 302 5.77 5.27 20.92
C GLY A 302 6.68 6.35 21.53
N LYS A 303 7.53 6.02 22.52
CA LYS A 303 8.42 7.00 23.14
C LYS A 303 9.61 7.35 22.25
N HIS A 304 10.15 8.55 22.41
CA HIS A 304 11.41 8.93 21.78
C HIS A 304 12.58 8.20 22.46
N PRO A 305 13.40 7.44 21.70
CA PRO A 305 14.61 6.85 22.24
C PRO A 305 15.69 7.91 22.44
N GLU A 306 16.46 7.80 23.52
CA GLU A 306 17.67 8.59 23.74
C GLU A 306 18.93 7.80 23.33
N ARG A 307 18.96 6.47 23.47
CA ARG A 307 20.12 5.65 23.14
C ARG A 307 19.76 4.63 22.07
N ILE A 308 20.37 4.75 20.88
CA ILE A 308 20.12 3.85 19.76
C ILE A 308 21.42 3.14 19.37
N ALA A 309 21.35 1.83 19.18
CA ALA A 309 22.47 1.02 18.71
C ALA A 309 22.23 0.48 17.30
N TRP A 310 23.22 0.57 16.43
CA TRP A 310 23.26 -0.10 15.14
C TRP A 310 24.22 -1.29 15.22
N ILE A 311 23.78 -2.46 14.74
CA ILE A 311 24.60 -3.66 14.68
C ILE A 311 24.94 -3.93 13.22
N GLN A 312 26.22 -3.85 12.86
CA GLN A 312 26.68 -4.04 11.49
C GLN A 312 26.78 -5.53 11.10
N CYS A 313 26.77 -5.78 9.79
CA CYS A 313 26.98 -7.09 9.18
C CYS A 313 25.93 -8.14 9.57
N VAL A 314 24.67 -7.74 9.74
CA VAL A 314 23.57 -8.68 10.01
C VAL A 314 23.18 -9.35 8.69
N GLY A 315 23.38 -10.67 8.58
CA GLY A 315 23.17 -11.42 7.33
C GLY A 315 24.25 -11.19 6.27
N SER A 316 25.47 -10.84 6.67
CA SER A 316 26.61 -10.66 5.78
C SER A 316 27.90 -10.93 6.51
N ARG A 317 28.94 -11.34 5.78
CA ARG A 317 30.24 -11.76 6.36
C ARG A 317 30.04 -12.82 7.45
N ASP A 318 29.12 -13.73 7.21
CA ASP A 318 28.85 -14.90 8.03
C ASP A 318 29.23 -16.18 7.26
N LYS A 319 28.97 -17.35 7.88
CA LYS A 319 29.37 -18.64 7.31
C LYS A 319 28.61 -19.00 6.03
N GLU A 320 27.35 -18.60 5.92
CA GLU A 320 26.50 -18.88 4.76
C GLU A 320 26.63 -17.80 3.68
N ARG A 321 26.87 -16.56 4.11
CA ARG A 321 27.00 -15.36 3.28
C ARG A 321 28.35 -14.71 3.57
N PRO A 322 29.45 -15.26 3.02
CA PRO A 322 30.80 -14.73 3.27
C PRO A 322 31.02 -13.35 2.61
N TYR A 323 30.16 -12.96 1.67
CA TYR A 323 30.23 -11.66 1.00
C TYR A 323 29.83 -10.50 1.92
N CYS A 324 30.24 -9.29 1.52
CA CYS A 324 29.84 -8.05 2.16
C CYS A 324 28.71 -7.40 1.37
N SER A 325 27.69 -6.88 2.06
CA SER A 325 26.58 -6.16 1.43
C SER A 325 26.91 -4.72 0.99
N SER A 326 28.19 -4.33 1.01
CA SER A 326 28.75 -3.06 0.49
C SER A 326 28.25 -1.76 1.18
N VAL A 327 26.94 -1.59 1.35
CA VAL A 327 26.30 -0.31 1.72
C VAL A 327 26.02 -0.16 3.21
N CYS A 328 26.02 -1.26 3.97
CA CYS A 328 25.52 -1.28 5.34
C CYS A 328 26.28 -0.38 6.31
N CYS A 329 27.58 -0.20 6.10
CA CYS A 329 28.35 0.76 6.89
C CYS A 329 27.86 2.19 6.67
N MET A 330 27.59 2.56 5.41
CA MET A 330 27.27 3.95 5.07
C MET A 330 25.83 4.32 5.38
N TYR A 331 24.84 3.44 5.13
CA TYR A 331 23.47 3.75 5.53
C TYR A 331 23.34 3.84 7.05
N ALA A 332 24.09 3.05 7.83
CA ALA A 332 24.01 3.10 9.30
C ALA A 332 24.57 4.43 9.84
N VAL A 333 25.70 4.90 9.28
CA VAL A 333 26.23 6.22 9.60
C VAL A 333 25.24 7.32 9.21
N LYS A 334 24.61 7.20 8.03
CA LYS A 334 23.60 8.15 7.56
C LYS A 334 22.37 8.16 8.46
N GLU A 335 21.82 7.00 8.82
CA GLU A 335 20.70 6.87 9.75
C GLU A 335 21.03 7.45 11.12
N ALA A 336 22.23 7.20 11.65
CA ALA A 336 22.67 7.75 12.93
C ALA A 336 22.76 9.28 12.91
N VAL A 337 23.30 9.86 11.84
CA VAL A 337 23.37 11.32 11.65
C VAL A 337 21.97 11.92 11.51
N ILE A 338 21.12 11.36 10.66
CA ILE A 338 19.75 11.86 10.44
C ILE A 338 18.91 11.73 11.72
N ALA A 339 19.04 10.62 12.47
CA ALA A 339 18.36 10.46 13.75
C ALA A 339 18.76 11.59 14.73
N ARG A 340 20.05 11.96 14.77
CA ARG A 340 20.55 13.07 15.59
C ARG A 340 20.04 14.44 15.13
N GLU A 341 19.87 14.64 13.81
CA GLU A 341 19.26 15.86 13.25
C GLU A 341 17.78 15.97 13.60
N HIS A 342 17.06 14.84 13.63
CA HIS A 342 15.65 14.80 14.01
C HIS A 342 15.44 14.96 15.53
N ASP A 343 16.32 14.41 16.37
CA ASP A 343 16.30 14.60 17.82
C ASP A 343 17.73 14.76 18.40
N PRO A 344 18.12 15.99 18.78
CA PRO A 344 19.43 16.29 19.39
C PRO A 344 19.68 15.65 20.76
N ARG A 345 18.79 14.80 21.28
CA ARG A 345 19.02 13.99 22.50
C ARG A 345 19.53 12.59 22.18
N ILE A 346 19.30 12.08 20.96
CA ILE A 346 19.69 10.72 20.53
C ILE A 346 21.21 10.54 20.57
N LYS A 347 21.72 9.54 21.28
CA LYS A 347 23.13 9.15 21.39
C LYS A 347 23.34 7.88 20.57
N PRO A 348 23.73 8.00 19.29
CA PRO A 348 23.87 6.86 18.42
C PRO A 348 25.19 6.11 18.67
N THR A 349 25.12 4.79 18.64
CA THR A 349 26.28 3.89 18.74
C THR A 349 26.26 2.87 17.61
N ILE A 350 27.37 2.73 16.88
CA ILE A 350 27.52 1.75 15.79
C ILE A 350 28.51 0.67 16.22
N PHE A 351 28.06 -0.57 16.29
CA PHE A 351 28.87 -1.76 16.55
C PHE A 351 29.33 -2.38 15.24
N PHE A 352 30.64 -2.43 15.01
CA PHE A 352 31.20 -2.82 13.72
C PHE A 352 32.41 -3.76 13.84
N MET A 353 32.70 -4.46 12.73
CA MET A 353 33.97 -5.16 12.52
C MET A 353 34.91 -4.27 11.70
N ASP A 354 34.50 -3.84 10.52
CA ASP A 354 35.23 -2.88 9.70
C ASP A 354 34.27 -1.79 9.23
N VAL A 355 34.75 -0.54 9.18
CA VAL A 355 34.03 0.54 8.49
C VAL A 355 34.47 0.54 7.03
N ARG A 356 33.55 0.21 6.11
CA ARG A 356 33.82 0.18 4.67
C ARG A 356 33.26 1.44 4.01
N SER A 357 34.12 2.45 3.86
CA SER A 357 33.83 3.82 3.39
C SER A 357 34.59 4.14 2.09
N TYR A 358 34.56 3.21 1.12
CA TYR A 358 35.41 3.27 -0.09
C TYR A 358 34.91 4.21 -1.19
N GLY A 359 33.69 4.73 -1.09
CA GLY A 359 33.13 5.71 -2.02
C GLY A 359 33.79 7.09 -1.90
N LYS A 360 33.63 7.92 -2.92
CA LYS A 360 34.15 9.30 -2.89
C LYS A 360 33.53 10.05 -1.70
N ASP A 361 34.38 10.66 -0.88
CA ASP A 361 34.01 11.43 0.31
C ASP A 361 33.32 10.64 1.44
N PHE A 362 33.23 9.30 1.34
CA PHE A 362 32.57 8.48 2.36
C PHE A 362 33.33 8.47 3.68
N GLU A 363 34.67 8.43 3.64
CA GLU A 363 35.49 8.53 4.85
C GLU A 363 35.30 9.89 5.53
N MET A 364 35.24 10.97 4.74
CA MET A 364 34.96 12.31 5.29
C MET A 364 33.59 12.38 5.96
N TYR A 365 32.58 11.67 5.43
CA TYR A 365 31.27 11.57 6.05
C TYR A 365 31.29 10.80 7.38
N VAL A 366 32.07 9.71 7.46
CA VAL A 366 32.30 8.96 8.72
C VAL A 366 32.97 9.85 9.76
N GLU A 367 34.02 10.59 9.38
CA GLU A 367 34.70 11.50 10.29
C GLU A 367 33.78 12.63 10.76
N ARG A 368 32.97 13.20 9.87
CA ARG A 368 31.95 14.20 10.22
C ARG A 368 30.94 13.66 11.22
N ALA A 369 30.48 12.42 11.04
CA ALA A 369 29.55 11.78 11.97
C ALA A 369 30.14 11.67 13.39
N LYS A 370 31.45 11.37 13.50
CA LYS A 370 32.16 11.33 14.79
C LYS A 370 32.31 12.73 15.40
N SER A 371 32.83 13.69 14.63
CA SER A 371 33.25 14.99 15.16
C SER A 371 32.11 15.96 15.41
N GLU A 372 31.11 16.02 14.53
CA GLU A 372 30.04 17.02 14.58
C GLU A 372 28.76 16.47 15.21
N TYR A 373 28.45 15.18 14.99
CA TYR A 373 27.20 14.56 15.44
C TYR A 373 27.39 13.64 16.66
N GLY A 374 28.63 13.38 17.08
CA GLY A 374 28.94 12.58 18.26
C GLY A 374 28.58 11.10 18.12
N VAL A 375 28.58 10.55 16.89
CA VAL A 375 28.32 9.13 16.66
C VAL A 375 29.46 8.29 17.23
N ARG A 376 29.12 7.40 18.17
CA ARG A 376 30.10 6.51 18.81
C ARG A 376 30.29 5.24 17.98
N PHE A 377 31.54 4.90 17.67
CA PHE A 377 31.89 3.67 16.96
C PHE A 377 32.55 2.69 17.93
N VAL A 378 32.02 1.48 18.02
CA VAL A 378 32.51 0.40 18.90
C VAL A 378 32.99 -0.76 18.04
N TYR A 379 34.28 -1.07 18.12
CA TYR A 379 34.88 -2.22 17.42
C TYR A 379 34.51 -3.50 18.17
N ALA A 380 33.34 -4.04 17.85
CA ALA A 380 32.84 -5.28 18.41
C ALA A 380 31.71 -5.82 17.53
N ARG A 381 31.63 -7.16 17.43
CA ARG A 381 30.43 -7.85 16.97
C ARG A 381 29.62 -8.26 18.20
N PRO A 382 28.42 -7.70 18.42
CA PRO A 382 27.59 -8.07 19.55
C PRO A 382 27.25 -9.56 19.58
N ALA A 383 27.28 -10.15 20.77
CA ALA A 383 26.99 -11.56 21.01
C ALA A 383 25.49 -11.82 21.18
N SER A 384 24.77 -10.93 21.87
CA SER A 384 23.32 -11.04 22.06
C SER A 384 22.65 -9.72 22.42
N VAL A 385 21.33 -9.67 22.21
CA VAL A 385 20.41 -8.63 22.66
C VAL A 385 19.39 -9.26 23.62
N GLU A 386 19.15 -8.61 24.76
CA GLU A 386 18.17 -9.05 25.76
C GLU A 386 17.23 -7.90 26.14
N GLU A 387 15.91 -8.10 26.08
CA GLU A 387 14.94 -7.09 26.52
C GLU A 387 14.74 -7.13 28.03
N ASP A 388 14.69 -5.94 28.64
CA ASP A 388 14.15 -5.74 29.99
C ASP A 388 12.60 -5.77 29.92
N PRO A 389 11.93 -6.75 30.54
CA PRO A 389 10.49 -6.95 30.39
C PRO A 389 9.66 -5.78 30.94
N GLU A 390 10.17 -5.03 31.93
CA GLU A 390 9.44 -3.92 32.55
C GLU A 390 9.50 -2.66 31.68
N THR A 391 10.69 -2.34 31.16
CA THR A 391 10.93 -1.09 30.44
C THR A 391 10.86 -1.25 28.92
N GLY A 392 11.08 -2.46 28.41
CA GLY A 392 11.27 -2.75 26.99
C GLY A 392 12.59 -2.27 26.41
N ASP A 393 13.50 -1.82 27.26
CA ASP A 393 14.83 -1.41 26.83
C ASP A 393 15.69 -2.66 26.55
N LEU A 394 16.75 -2.49 25.77
CA LEU A 394 17.53 -3.56 25.19
C LEU A 394 18.96 -3.53 25.72
N TRP A 395 19.41 -4.65 26.27
CA TRP A 395 20.78 -4.85 26.70
C TRP A 395 21.58 -5.55 25.62
N ILE A 396 22.65 -4.92 25.14
CA ILE A 396 23.59 -5.51 24.21
C ILE A 396 24.81 -6.04 24.97
N ARG A 397 25.18 -7.31 24.73
CA ARG A 397 26.42 -7.90 25.23
C ARG A 397 27.45 -7.95 24.10
N TYR A 398 28.64 -7.45 24.35
CA TYR A 398 29.74 -7.42 23.38
C TYR A 398 31.09 -7.50 24.07
N GLU A 399 32.12 -7.92 23.33
CA GLU A 399 33.50 -7.93 23.81
C GLU A 399 34.23 -6.72 23.24
N GLU A 400 34.92 -5.96 24.09
CA GLU A 400 35.78 -4.86 23.67
C GLU A 400 37.11 -4.96 24.43
N ASN A 401 38.23 -5.06 23.71
CA ASN A 401 39.58 -5.22 24.28
C ASN A 401 39.73 -6.42 25.24
N GLY A 402 39.04 -7.54 24.97
CA GLY A 402 39.07 -8.74 25.81
C GLY A 402 38.17 -8.69 27.05
N GLU A 403 37.44 -7.58 27.26
CA GLU A 403 36.48 -7.44 28.36
C GLU A 403 35.04 -7.58 27.84
N LEU A 404 34.26 -8.43 28.51
CA LEU A 404 32.83 -8.56 28.23
C LEU A 404 32.08 -7.37 28.82
N LYS A 405 31.45 -6.57 27.96
CA LYS A 405 30.64 -5.41 28.33
C LYS A 405 29.16 -5.68 28.10
N LYS A 406 28.34 -5.04 28.92
CA LYS A 406 26.87 -5.04 28.81
C LYS A 406 26.38 -3.60 28.88
N GLU A 407 25.65 -3.17 27.86
CA GLU A 407 25.21 -1.78 27.73
C GLU A 407 23.74 -1.68 27.32
N LYS A 408 23.03 -0.69 27.89
CA LYS A 408 21.59 -0.49 27.71
C LYS A 408 21.30 0.49 26.56
N PHE A 409 20.27 0.19 25.77
CA PHE A 409 19.77 1.00 24.66
C PHE A 409 18.24 0.98 24.63
N ASP A 410 17.62 2.03 24.09
CA ASP A 410 16.16 2.15 24.02
C ASP A 410 15.61 1.52 22.73
N LEU A 411 16.44 1.50 21.68
CA LEU A 411 16.16 0.95 20.36
C LEU A 411 17.44 0.31 19.77
N VAL A 412 17.28 -0.83 19.10
CA VAL A 412 18.37 -1.49 18.36
C VAL A 412 17.97 -1.60 16.88
N VAL A 413 18.87 -1.15 16.01
CA VAL A 413 18.75 -1.23 14.56
C VAL A 413 19.72 -2.29 14.05
N LEU A 414 19.18 -3.28 13.35
CA LEU A 414 19.95 -4.31 12.69
C LEU A 414 20.27 -3.85 11.27
N SER A 415 21.56 -3.58 11.00
CA SER A 415 22.02 -3.23 9.66
C SER A 415 22.05 -4.48 8.78
N VAL A 416 20.88 -4.83 8.23
CA VAL A 416 20.64 -6.02 7.42
C VAL A 416 21.30 -5.94 6.05
N GLY A 417 21.85 -7.07 5.62
CA GLY A 417 22.48 -7.24 4.32
C GLY A 417 21.49 -7.43 3.17
N PHE A 418 22.03 -7.51 1.96
CA PHE A 418 21.27 -7.75 0.74
C PHE A 418 21.31 -9.25 0.39
N VAL A 419 20.15 -9.77 0.01
CA VAL A 419 20.00 -11.12 -0.55
C VAL A 419 19.33 -11.03 -1.93
N PRO A 420 19.60 -11.97 -2.86
CA PRO A 420 18.92 -11.97 -4.14
C PRO A 420 17.44 -12.35 -3.96
N PRO A 421 16.49 -11.66 -4.62
CA PRO A 421 15.07 -11.98 -4.49
C PRO A 421 14.77 -13.39 -5.06
N PRO A 422 13.95 -14.22 -4.40
CA PRO A 422 13.55 -15.53 -4.92
C PRO A 422 12.97 -15.47 -6.35
N GLU A 423 12.14 -14.45 -6.62
CA GLU A 423 11.51 -14.19 -7.90
C GLU A 423 12.54 -13.86 -8.98
N SER A 424 13.67 -13.25 -8.61
CA SER A 424 14.75 -12.95 -9.56
C SER A 424 15.45 -14.22 -10.05
N ARG A 425 15.54 -15.26 -9.22
CA ARG A 425 16.06 -16.57 -9.66
C ARG A 425 15.10 -17.25 -10.63
N LYS A 426 13.79 -17.21 -10.36
CA LYS A 426 12.77 -17.70 -11.29
C LYS A 426 12.80 -16.94 -12.61
N LEU A 427 12.97 -15.61 -12.56
CA LEU A 427 13.14 -14.79 -13.76
C LEU A 427 14.41 -15.17 -14.51
N ALA A 428 15.53 -15.43 -13.81
CA ALA A 428 16.76 -15.87 -14.43
C ALA A 428 16.59 -17.19 -15.20
N GLU A 429 15.86 -18.16 -14.63
CA GLU A 429 15.49 -19.41 -15.30
C GLU A 429 14.64 -19.17 -16.56
N ILE A 430 13.61 -18.32 -16.47
CA ILE A 430 12.75 -17.95 -17.61
C ILE A 430 13.58 -17.29 -18.73
N LEU A 431 14.48 -16.39 -18.37
CA LEU A 431 15.34 -15.67 -19.28
C LEU A 431 16.55 -16.50 -19.76
N GLY A 432 16.81 -17.67 -19.16
CA GLY A 432 17.96 -18.50 -19.50
C GLY A 432 19.32 -17.83 -19.20
N ILE A 433 19.42 -17.08 -18.10
CA ILE A 433 20.68 -16.50 -17.62
C ILE A 433 21.19 -17.26 -16.39
N GLU A 434 22.51 -17.37 -16.24
CA GLU A 434 23.12 -18.04 -15.09
C GLU A 434 23.18 -17.10 -13.87
N VAL A 435 23.12 -17.71 -12.68
CA VAL A 435 23.39 -17.05 -11.40
C VAL A 435 24.68 -17.58 -10.77
N ASP A 436 25.28 -16.79 -9.88
CA ASP A 436 26.45 -17.20 -9.10
C ASP A 436 26.06 -18.13 -7.92
N GLU A 437 27.06 -18.55 -7.13
CA GLU A 437 26.87 -19.45 -5.99
C GLU A 437 25.99 -18.86 -4.87
N PHE A 438 25.81 -17.53 -4.84
CA PHE A 438 24.97 -16.82 -3.88
C PHE A 438 23.58 -16.52 -4.45
N GLY A 439 23.39 -16.66 -5.76
CA GLY A 439 22.14 -16.45 -6.48
C GLY A 439 21.97 -15.05 -7.07
N PHE A 440 23.04 -14.25 -7.17
CA PHE A 440 23.06 -13.02 -7.96
C PHE A 440 23.33 -13.35 -9.43
N ALA A 441 23.01 -12.44 -10.35
CA ALA A 441 23.26 -12.66 -11.77
C ALA A 441 24.77 -12.83 -12.06
N LYS A 442 25.12 -13.90 -12.76
CA LYS A 442 26.51 -14.19 -13.11
C LYS A 442 26.99 -13.25 -14.21
N THR A 443 28.07 -12.53 -13.92
CA THR A 443 28.72 -11.57 -14.83
C THR A 443 30.25 -11.75 -14.77
N SER A 444 31.00 -11.04 -15.62
CA SER A 444 32.46 -11.00 -15.54
C SER A 444 32.95 -9.65 -15.01
N PRO A 445 34.12 -9.58 -14.35
CA PRO A 445 34.68 -8.30 -13.91
C PRO A 445 34.92 -7.29 -15.04
N ASP A 446 35.19 -7.78 -16.26
CA ASP A 446 35.45 -6.95 -17.44
C ASP A 446 34.16 -6.47 -18.12
N GLU A 447 33.06 -7.21 -17.96
CA GLU A 447 31.74 -6.88 -18.51
C GLU A 447 30.64 -7.02 -17.44
N PRO A 448 30.65 -6.15 -16.41
CA PRO A 448 29.85 -6.32 -15.19
C PRO A 448 28.34 -6.16 -15.40
N VAL A 449 27.89 -5.80 -16.61
CA VAL A 449 26.46 -5.61 -16.94
C VAL A 449 25.96 -6.61 -17.97
N LYS A 450 26.84 -7.44 -18.54
CA LYS A 450 26.45 -8.48 -19.50
C LYS A 450 26.18 -9.79 -18.77
N THR A 451 25.02 -10.38 -19.04
CA THR A 451 24.69 -11.72 -18.54
C THR A 451 25.37 -12.79 -19.40
N THR A 452 25.14 -14.06 -19.05
CA THR A 452 25.59 -15.20 -19.87
C THR A 452 24.81 -15.38 -21.17
N ARG A 453 23.75 -14.60 -21.40
CA ARG A 453 22.93 -14.65 -22.61
C ARG A 453 22.98 -13.32 -23.37
N GLU A 454 23.32 -13.38 -24.65
CA GLU A 454 23.32 -12.22 -25.53
C GLU A 454 21.92 -11.61 -25.64
N GLY A 455 21.85 -10.27 -25.72
CA GLY A 455 20.60 -9.51 -25.71
C GLY A 455 19.99 -9.30 -24.32
N ILE A 456 20.56 -9.91 -23.26
CA ILE A 456 20.10 -9.73 -21.88
C ILE A 456 21.21 -9.12 -21.04
N PHE A 457 20.90 -8.00 -20.40
CA PHE A 457 21.78 -7.25 -19.53
C PHE A 457 21.26 -7.27 -18.10
N VAL A 458 22.15 -7.11 -17.12
CA VAL A 458 21.78 -6.97 -15.70
C VAL A 458 22.40 -5.71 -15.12
N VAL A 459 21.63 -4.98 -14.32
CA VAL A 459 22.06 -3.72 -13.69
C VAL A 459 21.57 -3.64 -12.26
N GLY A 460 22.26 -2.86 -11.43
CA GLY A 460 21.86 -2.61 -10.05
C GLY A 460 22.13 -3.81 -9.14
N ALA A 461 21.34 -3.92 -8.07
CA ALA A 461 21.65 -4.82 -6.96
C ALA A 461 21.46 -6.32 -7.27
N PHE A 462 20.75 -6.69 -8.33
CA PHE A 462 20.63 -8.11 -8.72
C PHE A 462 21.95 -8.67 -9.27
N GLN A 463 22.81 -7.81 -9.80
CA GLN A 463 24.18 -8.19 -10.17
C GLN A 463 25.09 -8.39 -8.95
N GLY A 464 24.72 -7.83 -7.79
CA GLY A 464 25.46 -7.92 -6.54
C GLY A 464 25.27 -6.67 -5.66
N PRO A 465 25.57 -6.74 -4.35
CA PRO A 465 25.35 -5.62 -3.43
C PRO A 465 26.15 -4.38 -3.82
N LYS A 466 25.47 -3.22 -3.91
CA LYS A 466 26.06 -1.93 -4.30
C LYS A 466 25.16 -0.76 -3.91
N ASP A 467 25.70 0.45 -3.97
CA ASP A 467 24.97 1.68 -3.68
C ASP A 467 24.19 2.23 -4.89
N ILE A 468 23.49 3.35 -4.66
CA ILE A 468 22.70 4.04 -5.68
C ILE A 468 23.58 4.60 -6.81
N PRO A 469 24.67 5.37 -6.53
CA PRO A 469 25.59 5.83 -7.58
C PRO A 469 26.09 4.72 -8.51
N GLU A 470 26.55 3.60 -7.97
CA GLU A 470 27.01 2.45 -8.74
C GLU A 470 25.87 1.82 -9.55
N SER A 471 24.68 1.70 -8.97
CA SER A 471 23.49 1.18 -9.66
C SER A 471 23.06 2.07 -10.84
N VAL A 472 23.09 3.40 -10.67
CA VAL A 472 22.77 4.36 -11.73
C VAL A 472 23.82 4.32 -12.85
N ALA A 473 25.10 4.20 -12.49
CA ALA A 473 26.17 4.03 -13.47
C ALA A 473 26.00 2.74 -14.28
N GLN A 474 25.66 1.62 -13.62
CA GLN A 474 25.33 0.37 -14.32
C GLN A 474 24.08 0.50 -15.19
N ALA A 475 23.02 1.18 -14.74
CA ALA A 475 21.82 1.41 -15.54
C ALA A 475 22.15 2.17 -16.83
N SER A 476 23.00 3.20 -16.76
CA SER A 476 23.49 3.90 -17.96
C SER A 476 24.32 3.00 -18.87
N SER A 477 25.14 2.12 -18.29
CA SER A 477 25.92 1.15 -19.08
C SER A 477 25.02 0.12 -19.78
N GLY A 478 24.03 -0.45 -19.08
CA GLY A 478 23.06 -1.38 -19.65
C GLY A 478 22.23 -0.72 -20.76
N ALA A 479 21.76 0.51 -20.55
CA ALA A 479 21.05 1.28 -21.56
C ALA A 479 21.92 1.57 -22.80
N ALA A 480 23.20 1.89 -22.61
CA ALA A 480 24.13 2.14 -23.70
C ALA A 480 24.40 0.87 -24.53
N LEU A 481 24.58 -0.29 -23.88
CA LEU A 481 24.80 -1.56 -24.57
C LEU A 481 23.54 -2.05 -25.30
N ALA A 482 22.37 -1.95 -24.67
CA ALA A 482 21.10 -2.26 -25.31
C ALA A 482 20.84 -1.31 -26.50
N GLY A 483 21.08 0.00 -26.33
CA GLY A 483 20.92 1.00 -27.38
C GLY A 483 21.93 0.88 -28.53
N ALA A 484 23.11 0.31 -28.27
CA ALA A 484 24.09 -0.04 -29.30
C ALA A 484 23.62 -1.25 -30.10
N MET A 485 23.17 -2.31 -29.43
CA MET A 485 22.60 -3.50 -30.06
C MET A 485 21.38 -3.19 -30.92
N LEU A 486 20.53 -2.25 -30.48
CA LEU A 486 19.31 -1.83 -31.17
C LEU A 486 19.52 -0.63 -32.10
N SER A 487 20.76 -0.31 -32.47
CA SER A 487 21.08 0.91 -33.22
C SER A 487 20.38 0.99 -34.58
N GLU A 488 20.19 -0.13 -35.27
CA GLU A 488 19.50 -0.20 -36.57
C GLU A 488 18.00 0.11 -36.47
N ALA A 489 17.36 -0.25 -35.36
CA ALA A 489 15.94 0.01 -35.09
C ALA A 489 15.70 1.33 -34.34
N ARG A 490 16.74 2.16 -34.15
CA ARG A 490 16.64 3.37 -33.33
C ARG A 490 15.56 4.32 -33.87
N GLY A 491 14.51 4.49 -33.07
CA GLY A 491 13.44 5.42 -33.36
C GLY A 491 12.27 4.86 -34.17
N SER A 492 12.29 3.58 -34.56
CA SER A 492 11.20 2.98 -35.35
C SER A 492 9.88 2.92 -34.58
N GLU A 493 9.92 2.71 -33.26
CA GLU A 493 8.74 2.53 -32.39
C GLU A 493 8.46 3.74 -31.47
N ILE A 494 9.06 4.92 -31.72
CA ILE A 494 8.82 6.09 -30.86
C ILE A 494 7.43 6.67 -31.10
N ARG A 495 6.55 6.58 -30.10
CA ARG A 495 5.32 7.38 -30.04
C ARG A 495 5.63 8.76 -29.49
N LYS A 496 5.37 9.81 -30.29
CA LYS A 496 5.45 11.19 -29.80
C LYS A 496 4.24 11.46 -28.91
N LYS A 497 4.48 11.96 -27.70
CA LYS A 497 3.41 12.45 -26.84
C LYS A 497 2.75 13.66 -27.49
N GLU A 498 1.43 13.62 -27.60
CA GLU A 498 0.63 14.74 -28.08
C GLU A 498 0.32 15.69 -26.93
N TYR A 499 0.46 16.98 -27.18
CA TYR A 499 0.19 18.04 -26.21
C TYR A 499 -1.01 18.86 -26.68
N PRO A 500 -1.78 19.46 -25.76
CA PRO A 500 -2.78 20.44 -26.16
C PRO A 500 -2.12 21.61 -26.91
N PRO A 501 -2.85 22.30 -27.81
CA PRO A 501 -2.32 23.46 -28.52
C PRO A 501 -1.78 24.51 -27.55
N GLU A 502 -0.59 25.04 -27.85
CA GLU A 502 0.02 26.11 -27.05
C GLU A 502 -0.83 27.39 -27.16
N ARG A 503 -1.21 27.93 -26.00
CA ARG A 503 -1.96 29.18 -25.88
C ARG A 503 -1.00 30.35 -26.09
N PHE A 504 -1.34 31.21 -27.04
CA PHE A 504 -0.60 32.45 -27.28
C PHE A 504 -0.87 33.49 -26.18
N VAL A 505 0.15 33.87 -25.41
CA VAL A 505 0.01 34.77 -24.24
C VAL A 505 0.87 36.03 -24.28
N LEU A 506 1.60 36.28 -25.37
CA LEU A 506 2.55 37.40 -25.49
C LEU A 506 1.89 38.77 -25.24
N ASN A 507 0.64 38.93 -25.70
CA ASN A 507 -0.11 40.19 -25.57
C ASN A 507 -0.96 40.28 -24.28
N GLU A 508 -0.83 39.30 -23.38
CA GLU A 508 -1.58 39.28 -22.13
C GLU A 508 -0.79 39.91 -20.99
N LYS A 509 -1.47 40.65 -20.10
CA LYS A 509 -0.86 41.09 -18.84
C LYS A 509 -0.34 39.88 -18.06
N PRO A 510 0.83 39.96 -17.39
CA PRO A 510 1.31 38.88 -16.54
C PRO A 510 0.30 38.48 -15.47
N ARG A 511 -0.02 37.18 -15.45
CA ARG A 511 -0.88 36.49 -14.49
C ARG A 511 -0.08 35.31 -13.95
N ILE A 512 0.60 35.54 -12.85
CA ILE A 512 1.58 34.63 -12.25
C ILE A 512 0.89 33.81 -11.18
N GLY A 513 1.04 32.49 -11.23
CA GLY A 513 0.72 31.59 -10.11
C GLY A 513 1.98 31.22 -9.35
N VAL A 514 1.94 31.30 -8.02
CA VAL A 514 3.08 30.96 -7.15
C VAL A 514 2.74 29.76 -6.28
N PHE A 515 3.49 28.67 -6.42
CA PHE A 515 3.27 27.45 -5.64
C PHE A 515 4.47 27.23 -4.69
N VAL A 516 4.22 27.24 -3.38
CA VAL A 516 5.27 27.13 -2.36
C VAL A 516 5.27 25.74 -1.72
N CYS A 517 6.40 25.05 -1.77
CA CYS A 517 6.50 23.66 -1.31
C CYS A 517 6.94 23.58 0.16
N HIS A 518 6.32 22.69 0.94
CA HIS A 518 6.80 22.33 2.30
C HIS A 518 7.92 21.29 2.27
N CYS A 519 7.91 20.36 1.33
CA CYS A 519 8.87 19.26 1.22
C CYS A 519 9.10 18.52 2.57
N GLY A 520 8.03 18.32 3.35
CA GLY A 520 8.10 17.77 4.70
C GLY A 520 8.93 18.63 5.64
N ILE A 521 9.90 18.02 6.33
CA ILE A 521 10.83 18.75 7.21
C ILE A 521 11.91 19.52 6.45
N ASN A 522 12.11 19.25 5.15
CA ASN A 522 13.23 19.85 4.42
C ASN A 522 13.08 21.37 4.26
N ILE A 523 11.86 21.86 4.05
CA ILE A 523 11.58 23.31 3.98
C ILE A 523 10.70 23.71 5.17
N GLY A 524 9.60 22.99 5.43
CA GLY A 524 8.60 23.37 6.43
C GLY A 524 9.11 23.40 7.88
N ALA A 525 10.20 22.71 8.22
CA ALA A 525 10.79 22.81 9.56
C ALA A 525 11.47 24.17 9.78
N TYR A 526 12.12 24.70 8.74
CA TYR A 526 13.04 25.85 8.81
C TYR A 526 12.49 27.13 8.19
N VAL A 527 11.42 27.06 7.41
CA VAL A 527 10.78 28.20 6.74
C VAL A 527 9.30 28.23 7.09
N ASP A 528 8.76 29.40 7.46
CA ASP A 528 7.32 29.59 7.57
C ASP A 528 6.71 29.72 6.17
N VAL A 529 6.32 28.57 5.61
CA VAL A 529 5.78 28.46 4.25
C VAL A 529 4.50 29.28 4.09
N LYS A 530 3.65 29.37 5.11
CA LYS A 530 2.40 30.14 5.05
C LYS A 530 2.71 31.63 4.95
N GLU A 531 3.68 32.11 5.72
CA GLU A 531 4.13 33.50 5.63
C GLU A 531 4.70 33.83 4.25
N VAL A 532 5.41 32.89 3.62
CA VAL A 532 5.92 33.06 2.24
C VAL A 532 4.79 33.11 1.21
N VAL A 533 3.74 32.29 1.35
CA VAL A 533 2.55 32.33 0.48
C VAL A 533 1.82 33.66 0.61
N GLU A 534 1.56 34.11 1.83
CA GLU A 534 0.88 35.40 2.06
C GLU A 534 1.69 36.57 1.51
N TYR A 535 3.02 36.51 1.66
CA TYR A 535 3.90 37.48 1.01
C TYR A 535 3.79 37.43 -0.52
N ALA A 536 3.83 36.24 -1.12
CA ALA A 536 3.76 36.07 -2.57
C ALA A 536 2.49 36.67 -3.18
N LYS A 537 1.34 36.59 -2.49
CA LYS A 537 0.07 37.20 -2.91
C LYS A 537 0.15 38.72 -3.05
N THR A 538 1.08 39.38 -2.36
CA THR A 538 1.25 40.84 -2.42
C THR A 538 2.11 41.30 -3.61
N LEU A 539 2.77 40.37 -4.31
CA LEU A 539 3.72 40.70 -5.36
C LEU A 539 3.04 41.10 -6.69
N PRO A 540 3.62 42.04 -7.45
CA PRO A 540 3.04 42.47 -8.73
C PRO A 540 2.86 41.32 -9.73
N GLY A 541 1.66 41.24 -10.31
CA GLY A 541 1.33 40.23 -11.33
C GLY A 541 0.95 38.86 -10.77
N VAL A 542 1.10 38.62 -9.46
CA VAL A 542 0.63 37.38 -8.82
C VAL A 542 -0.89 37.44 -8.68
N VAL A 543 -1.57 36.46 -9.27
CA VAL A 543 -3.04 36.34 -9.22
C VAL A 543 -3.49 35.15 -8.38
N TYR A 544 -2.58 34.23 -8.08
CA TYR A 544 -2.82 33.06 -7.26
C TYR A 544 -1.54 32.64 -6.54
N ALA A 545 -1.66 32.25 -5.27
CA ALA A 545 -0.59 31.59 -4.56
C ALA A 545 -1.13 30.60 -3.52
N GLU A 546 -0.50 29.43 -3.44
CA GLU A 546 -0.84 28.36 -2.49
C GLU A 546 0.41 27.62 -2.00
N ASP A 547 0.27 26.89 -0.90
CA ASP A 547 1.25 25.91 -0.43
C ASP A 547 0.79 24.47 -0.62
N ASN A 548 1.75 23.59 -0.91
CA ASN A 548 1.51 22.15 -1.06
C ASN A 548 2.59 21.35 -0.33
N LEU A 549 2.24 20.13 0.15
CA LEU A 549 3.20 19.30 0.87
C LEU A 549 4.38 18.88 -0.03
N TYR A 550 4.07 18.40 -1.24
CA TYR A 550 5.04 18.02 -2.26
C TYR A 550 4.57 18.49 -3.64
N THR A 551 5.02 19.67 -4.07
CA THR A 551 4.62 20.24 -5.38
C THR A 551 5.01 19.35 -6.57
N CYS A 552 6.01 18.48 -6.43
CA CYS A 552 6.42 17.53 -7.47
C CYS A 552 5.56 16.25 -7.54
N SER A 553 4.64 16.04 -6.60
CA SER A 553 3.71 14.91 -6.64
C SER A 553 2.76 15.00 -7.85
N GLN A 554 2.26 13.85 -8.32
CA GLN A 554 1.35 13.80 -9.46
C GLN A 554 0.06 14.58 -9.19
N ASP A 555 -0.54 14.42 -8.01
CA ASP A 555 -1.74 15.16 -7.61
C ASP A 555 -1.52 16.67 -7.61
N SER A 556 -0.37 17.14 -7.11
CA SER A 556 -0.02 18.57 -7.16
C SER A 556 0.21 19.07 -8.60
N GLN A 557 0.74 18.24 -9.50
CA GLN A 557 0.90 18.62 -10.91
C GLN A 557 -0.45 18.73 -11.61
N GLU A 558 -1.38 17.80 -11.39
CA GLU A 558 -2.76 17.92 -11.87
C GLU A 558 -3.43 19.19 -11.34
N ARG A 559 -3.27 19.46 -10.04
CA ARG A 559 -3.78 20.69 -9.40
C ARG A 559 -3.21 21.95 -10.06
N ILE A 560 -1.92 22.00 -10.35
CA ILE A 560 -1.30 23.12 -11.07
C ILE A 560 -1.96 23.31 -12.45
N LYS A 561 -2.22 22.22 -13.20
CA LYS A 561 -2.89 22.29 -14.51
C LYS A 561 -4.31 22.83 -14.42
N GLU A 562 -5.06 22.44 -13.39
CA GLU A 562 -6.39 22.98 -13.09
C GLU A 562 -6.34 24.48 -12.78
N ILE A 563 -5.46 24.87 -11.86
CA ILE A 563 -5.29 26.27 -11.42
C ILE A 563 -4.85 27.16 -12.59
N ILE A 564 -3.98 26.67 -13.48
CA ILE A 564 -3.61 27.38 -14.70
C ILE A 564 -4.85 27.74 -15.52
N LYS A 565 -5.80 26.81 -15.66
CA LYS A 565 -7.05 27.02 -16.40
C LYS A 565 -8.03 27.91 -15.63
N GLU A 566 -8.26 27.61 -14.35
CA GLU A 566 -9.22 28.31 -13.48
C GLU A 566 -8.87 29.80 -13.33
N TYR A 567 -7.62 30.10 -12.98
CA TYR A 567 -7.15 31.46 -12.75
C TYR A 567 -6.57 32.12 -14.01
N LYS A 568 -6.62 31.44 -15.17
CA LYS A 568 -6.05 31.90 -16.44
C LYS A 568 -4.61 32.35 -16.29
N LEU A 569 -3.80 31.52 -15.62
CA LEU A 569 -2.38 31.82 -15.44
C LEU A 569 -1.67 31.79 -16.79
N ASN A 570 -0.69 32.68 -16.98
CA ASN A 570 0.18 32.66 -18.15
C ASN A 570 1.67 32.55 -17.79
N ARG A 571 2.02 32.63 -16.50
CA ARG A 571 3.35 32.35 -15.97
C ARG A 571 3.23 31.57 -14.66
N VAL A 572 4.19 30.72 -14.37
CA VAL A 572 4.18 29.90 -13.15
C VAL A 572 5.52 30.03 -12.44
N VAL A 573 5.46 30.28 -11.13
CA VAL A 573 6.61 30.22 -10.23
C VAL A 573 6.41 29.07 -9.26
N VAL A 574 7.39 28.19 -9.15
CA VAL A 574 7.41 27.18 -8.09
C VAL A 574 8.55 27.48 -7.13
N ALA A 575 8.21 27.76 -5.87
CA ALA A 575 9.16 27.93 -4.79
C ALA A 575 9.40 26.59 -4.10
N SER A 576 10.47 25.89 -4.47
CA SER A 576 10.75 24.54 -3.96
C SER A 576 12.24 24.16 -4.01
N CYS A 577 12.54 22.98 -4.53
CA CYS A 577 13.86 22.33 -4.57
C CYS A 577 14.76 22.91 -5.68
N THR A 578 15.81 22.17 -6.05
CA THR A 578 16.73 22.58 -7.12
C THR A 578 16.14 22.49 -8.53
N PRO A 579 16.37 23.49 -9.41
CA PRO A 579 15.91 23.46 -10.80
C PRO A 579 16.54 22.30 -11.59
N ARG A 580 17.76 21.89 -11.25
CA ARG A 580 18.48 20.81 -11.94
C ARG A 580 17.68 19.50 -12.03
N THR A 581 16.84 19.22 -11.04
CA THR A 581 16.08 17.96 -10.97
C THR A 581 14.60 18.10 -11.27
N HIS A 582 13.99 19.26 -11.00
CA HIS A 582 12.53 19.43 -11.08
C HIS A 582 12.05 20.46 -12.10
N GLU A 583 12.92 21.32 -12.64
CA GLU A 583 12.49 22.28 -13.67
C GLU A 583 11.89 21.58 -14.90
N PRO A 584 12.49 20.51 -15.48
CA PRO A 584 11.88 19.81 -16.61
C PRO A 584 10.49 19.24 -16.31
N LEU A 585 10.25 18.83 -15.06
CA LEU A 585 8.96 18.31 -14.62
C LEU A 585 7.88 19.38 -14.72
N PHE A 586 8.13 20.57 -14.15
CA PHE A 586 7.15 21.66 -14.19
C PHE A 586 7.01 22.26 -15.59
N GLN A 587 8.08 22.32 -16.37
CA GLN A 587 8.00 22.70 -17.79
C GLN A 587 7.08 21.75 -18.56
N GLU A 588 7.13 20.45 -18.28
CA GLU A 588 6.22 19.46 -18.86
C GLU A 588 4.78 19.68 -18.37
N THR A 589 4.57 19.95 -17.08
CA THR A 589 3.24 20.31 -16.53
C THR A 589 2.63 21.51 -17.25
N LEU A 590 3.42 22.55 -17.56
CA LEU A 590 2.96 23.71 -18.32
C LEU A 590 2.53 23.32 -19.74
N ARG A 591 3.31 22.47 -20.41
CA ARG A 591 2.97 21.98 -21.77
C ARG A 591 1.68 21.19 -21.77
N GLU A 592 1.47 20.35 -20.77
CA GLU A 592 0.21 19.61 -20.57
C GLU A 592 -0.98 20.52 -20.25
N ALA A 593 -0.74 21.71 -19.70
CA ALA A 593 -1.76 22.74 -19.52
C ALA A 593 -1.97 23.62 -20.78
N GLY A 594 -1.18 23.44 -21.84
CA GLY A 594 -1.21 24.26 -23.05
C GLY A 594 -0.46 25.59 -22.93
N LEU A 595 0.51 25.70 -22.01
CA LEU A 595 1.40 26.86 -21.90
C LEU A 595 2.80 26.54 -22.45
N ASN A 596 3.49 27.58 -22.91
CA ASN A 596 4.89 27.48 -23.29
C ASN A 596 5.74 27.08 -22.07
N PRO A 597 6.63 26.06 -22.18
CA PRO A 597 7.41 25.56 -21.05
C PRO A 597 8.35 26.64 -20.47
N TYR A 598 8.74 27.64 -21.26
CA TYR A 598 9.68 28.68 -20.85
C TYR A 598 9.02 29.85 -20.11
N LEU A 599 7.70 29.80 -19.87
CA LEU A 599 6.97 30.73 -19.00
C LEU A 599 6.96 30.26 -17.53
N PHE A 600 8.01 29.52 -17.15
CA PHE A 600 8.21 28.93 -15.84
C PHE A 600 9.45 29.52 -15.18
N GLU A 601 9.39 29.75 -13.87
CA GLU A 601 10.55 30.09 -13.04
C GLU A 601 10.53 29.30 -11.73
N MET A 602 11.72 28.99 -11.20
CA MET A 602 11.84 28.26 -9.93
C MET A 602 12.58 29.09 -8.88
N ALA A 603 11.98 29.26 -7.70
CA ALA A 603 12.65 29.81 -6.53
C ALA A 603 13.19 28.67 -5.67
N ASN A 604 14.51 28.50 -5.59
CA ASN A 604 15.14 27.45 -4.79
C ASN A 604 15.16 27.83 -3.31
N ILE A 605 14.05 27.62 -2.61
CA ILE A 605 13.92 27.90 -1.17
C ILE A 605 14.38 26.73 -0.29
N ARG A 606 14.85 25.63 -0.89
CA ARG A 606 15.39 24.49 -0.16
C ARG A 606 16.92 24.58 -0.01
N ASP A 607 17.63 24.27 -1.08
CA ASP A 607 19.08 24.09 -1.11
C ASP A 607 19.81 25.42 -0.86
N GLN A 608 19.25 26.53 -1.35
CA GLN A 608 19.85 27.86 -1.18
C GLN A 608 19.34 28.59 0.07
N ASN A 609 18.45 27.99 0.86
CA ASN A 609 17.82 28.68 1.98
C ASN A 609 17.60 27.77 3.20
N SER A 610 16.58 26.90 3.20
CA SER A 610 16.24 26.08 4.38
C SER A 610 17.40 25.25 4.95
N TRP A 611 18.22 24.62 4.10
CA TRP A 611 19.36 23.79 4.53
C TRP A 611 20.56 24.61 5.00
N VAL A 612 20.69 25.85 4.55
CA VAL A 612 21.81 26.73 4.93
C VAL A 612 21.52 27.43 6.26
N HIS A 613 20.24 27.61 6.59
CA HIS A 613 19.74 28.41 7.71
C HIS A 613 18.88 27.57 8.66
N MET A 614 19.31 26.33 8.92
CA MET A 614 18.57 25.36 9.75
C MET A 614 18.36 25.84 11.19
N HIS A 615 19.16 26.80 11.66
CA HIS A 615 19.09 27.31 13.03
C HIS A 615 18.43 28.71 13.12
N GLU A 616 18.20 29.36 11.97
CA GLU A 616 17.75 30.75 11.85
C GLU A 616 16.40 30.82 11.12
N LYS A 617 15.36 30.22 11.72
CA LYS A 617 14.03 30.06 11.07
C LYS A 617 13.43 31.38 10.57
N ARG A 618 13.61 32.48 11.31
CA ARG A 618 13.04 33.78 10.93
C ARG A 618 13.76 34.34 9.71
N GLU A 619 15.08 34.32 9.72
CA GLU A 619 15.96 34.79 8.66
C GLU A 619 15.81 33.93 7.40
N ALA A 620 15.67 32.61 7.56
CA ALA A 620 15.34 31.69 6.47
C ALA A 620 14.00 32.04 5.82
N THR A 621 13.00 32.43 6.61
CA THR A 621 11.69 32.86 6.09
C THR A 621 11.79 34.17 5.31
N GLU A 622 12.52 35.16 5.82
CA GLU A 622 12.74 36.43 5.09
C GLU A 622 13.53 36.22 3.79
N LYS A 623 14.57 35.38 3.82
CA LYS A 623 15.31 35.03 2.60
C LYS A 623 14.45 34.25 1.61
N ALA A 624 13.56 33.37 2.06
CA ALA A 624 12.61 32.68 1.18
C ALA A 624 11.72 33.69 0.42
N LYS A 625 11.20 34.70 1.13
CA LYS A 625 10.42 35.79 0.52
C LYS A 625 11.21 36.54 -0.54
N ASP A 626 12.48 36.86 -0.26
CA ASP A 626 13.34 37.55 -1.22
C ASP A 626 13.61 36.71 -2.48
N LEU A 627 13.82 35.41 -2.33
CA LEU A 627 13.99 34.48 -3.45
C LEU A 627 12.70 34.37 -4.29
N VAL A 628 11.54 34.26 -3.65
CA VAL A 628 10.24 34.24 -4.34
C VAL A 628 9.97 35.57 -5.05
N ARG A 629 10.24 36.71 -4.40
CA ARG A 629 10.13 38.03 -5.04
C ARG A 629 10.99 38.11 -6.30
N SER A 630 12.22 37.63 -6.22
CA SER A 630 13.17 37.64 -7.34
C SER A 630 12.67 36.76 -8.50
N ALA A 631 12.18 35.56 -8.19
CA ALA A 631 11.61 34.66 -9.19
C ALA A 631 10.33 35.23 -9.83
N VAL A 632 9.42 35.81 -9.04
CA VAL A 632 8.22 36.49 -9.56
C VAL A 632 8.59 37.68 -10.44
N ALA A 633 9.55 38.49 -10.03
CA ALA A 633 10.03 39.62 -10.83
C ALA A 633 10.61 39.15 -12.18
N LYS A 634 11.35 38.04 -12.20
CA LYS A 634 11.85 37.43 -13.45
C LYS A 634 10.70 36.86 -14.29
N ALA A 635 9.79 36.11 -13.68
CA ALA A 635 8.61 35.52 -14.33
C ALA A 635 7.71 36.56 -14.99
N TYR A 636 7.63 37.77 -14.42
CA TYR A 636 6.89 38.89 -14.98
C TYR A 636 7.34 39.26 -16.40
N TYR A 637 8.63 39.15 -16.69
CA TYR A 637 9.25 39.49 -17.98
C TYR A 637 9.52 38.29 -18.87
N LEU A 638 9.09 37.08 -18.48
CA LEU A 638 9.23 35.91 -19.35
C LEU A 638 8.35 36.05 -20.59
N GLU A 639 8.95 35.67 -21.72
CA GLU A 639 8.34 35.57 -23.02
C GLU A 639 8.40 34.10 -23.48
N PRO A 640 7.40 33.62 -24.24
CA PRO A 640 7.46 32.28 -24.82
C PRO A 640 8.68 32.15 -25.74
N LEU A 641 9.44 31.07 -25.59
CA LEU A 641 10.59 30.77 -26.45
C LEU A 641 10.26 29.63 -27.40
N GLU A 642 10.80 29.72 -28.62
CA GLU A 642 10.75 28.65 -29.61
C GLU A 642 11.98 27.75 -29.49
N ARG A 643 11.79 26.45 -29.71
CA ARG A 643 12.90 25.50 -29.78
C ARG A 643 13.43 25.46 -31.21
N GLU A 644 14.66 25.93 -31.40
CA GLU A 644 15.37 25.71 -32.66
C GLU A 644 15.94 24.29 -32.73
N ILE A 645 15.74 23.63 -33.87
CA ILE A 645 16.34 22.33 -34.16
C ILE A 645 17.62 22.58 -34.94
N LEU A 646 18.77 22.43 -34.29
CA LEU A 646 20.08 22.56 -34.92
C LEU A 646 20.56 21.20 -35.45
N PRO A 647 21.05 21.12 -36.71
CA PRO A 647 21.65 19.89 -37.21
C PRO A 647 22.97 19.63 -36.48
N ILE A 648 23.11 18.41 -35.95
CA ILE A 648 24.34 17.95 -35.29
C ILE A 648 25.11 16.99 -36.19
N THR A 649 26.43 17.17 -36.26
CA THR A 649 27.33 16.20 -36.91
C THR A 649 27.39 14.95 -36.06
N ARG A 650 26.91 13.82 -36.59
CA ARG A 650 26.81 12.53 -35.87
C ARG A 650 28.16 11.79 -35.81
N LYS A 651 29.20 12.45 -35.32
CA LYS A 651 30.54 11.89 -35.10
C LYS A 651 30.96 12.08 -33.65
N GLY A 652 31.59 11.06 -33.06
CA GLY A 652 32.11 11.09 -31.69
C GLY A 652 33.64 11.19 -31.67
N LEU A 653 34.19 12.02 -30.79
CA LEU A 653 35.61 12.04 -30.47
C LEU A 653 35.80 11.62 -29.02
N VAL A 654 36.57 10.57 -28.78
CA VAL A 654 36.96 10.10 -27.47
C VAL A 654 38.44 10.43 -27.26
N ILE A 655 38.73 11.16 -26.19
CA ILE A 655 40.10 11.55 -25.82
C ILE A 655 40.56 10.66 -24.65
N GLY A 656 41.64 9.92 -24.86
CA GLY A 656 42.23 8.95 -23.93
C GLY A 656 41.91 7.51 -24.32
N GLY A 657 42.93 6.75 -24.69
CA GLY A 657 42.94 5.32 -24.99
C GLY A 657 42.98 4.42 -23.75
N GLY A 658 42.51 4.93 -22.61
CA GLY A 658 42.28 4.18 -21.36
C GLY A 658 41.21 3.08 -21.52
N VAL A 659 41.10 2.13 -20.58
CA VAL A 659 40.01 1.11 -20.57
C VAL A 659 38.62 1.74 -20.74
N ALA A 660 38.34 2.82 -20.00
CA ALA A 660 37.07 3.55 -20.10
C ALA A 660 36.88 4.22 -21.48
N GLY A 661 37.93 4.83 -22.02
CA GLY A 661 37.88 5.50 -23.33
C GLY A 661 37.72 4.51 -24.48
N MET A 662 38.43 3.38 -24.43
CA MET A 662 38.25 2.28 -25.39
C MET A 662 36.82 1.74 -25.32
N LYS A 663 36.27 1.49 -24.13
CA LYS A 663 34.88 1.00 -24.00
C LYS A 663 33.87 2.03 -24.52
N ALA A 664 34.06 3.31 -24.21
CA ALA A 664 33.21 4.39 -24.73
C ALA A 664 33.26 4.49 -26.26
N ALA A 665 34.47 4.40 -26.84
CA ALA A 665 34.67 4.46 -28.29
C ALA A 665 34.00 3.28 -29.00
N LEU A 666 34.14 2.06 -28.45
CA LEU A 666 33.48 0.86 -28.98
C LEU A 666 31.96 0.99 -28.92
N VAL A 667 31.39 1.39 -27.78
CA VAL A 667 29.94 1.52 -27.63
C VAL A 667 29.35 2.59 -28.55
N LEU A 668 30.07 3.70 -28.79
CA LEU A 668 29.68 4.72 -29.76
C LEU A 668 29.70 4.20 -31.20
N ALA A 669 30.76 3.46 -31.56
CA ALA A 669 30.88 2.84 -32.87
C ALA A 669 29.76 1.81 -33.11
N ASP A 670 29.52 0.91 -32.15
CA ASP A 670 28.44 -0.08 -32.18
C ASP A 670 27.05 0.57 -32.21
N SER A 671 26.93 1.79 -31.67
CA SER A 671 25.74 2.62 -31.74
C SER A 671 25.50 3.28 -33.11
N GLY A 672 26.35 3.01 -34.11
CA GLY A 672 26.25 3.53 -35.48
C GLY A 672 26.84 4.93 -35.67
N TYR A 673 27.70 5.40 -34.75
CA TYR A 673 28.37 6.69 -34.87
C TYR A 673 29.81 6.54 -35.34
N GLU A 674 30.24 7.36 -36.31
CA GLU A 674 31.65 7.44 -36.68
C GLU A 674 32.44 7.98 -35.48
N THR A 675 33.40 7.18 -35.01
CA THR A 675 34.06 7.42 -33.72
C THR A 675 35.57 7.50 -33.90
N TYR A 676 36.16 8.59 -33.39
CA TYR A 676 37.60 8.80 -33.33
C TYR A 676 38.08 8.57 -31.91
N LEU A 677 39.10 7.74 -31.72
CA LEU A 677 39.81 7.59 -30.44
C LEU A 677 41.18 8.24 -30.57
N VAL A 678 41.47 9.21 -29.71
CA VAL A 678 42.76 9.91 -29.68
C VAL A 678 43.46 9.58 -28.38
N GLU A 679 44.62 8.96 -28.49
CA GLU A 679 45.57 8.75 -27.39
C GLU A 679 46.82 9.60 -27.65
N LYS A 680 47.37 10.17 -26.59
CA LYS A 680 48.59 10.95 -26.62
C LYS A 680 49.80 10.05 -26.90
N GLU A 681 49.83 8.89 -26.27
CA GLU A 681 50.89 7.90 -26.43
C GLU A 681 50.68 7.04 -27.69
N PRO A 682 51.73 6.43 -28.26
CA PRO A 682 51.62 5.57 -29.44
C PRO A 682 50.90 4.25 -29.17
N GLU A 683 50.73 3.87 -27.91
CA GLU A 683 50.07 2.64 -27.48
C GLU A 683 48.79 2.97 -26.69
N LEU A 684 47.72 2.22 -26.95
CA LEU A 684 46.52 2.25 -26.10
C LEU A 684 46.86 1.69 -24.71
N GLY A 685 46.33 2.30 -23.65
CA GLY A 685 46.84 2.05 -22.30
C GLY A 685 45.82 2.29 -21.19
N GLY A 686 46.32 2.68 -20.02
CA GLY A 686 45.57 2.87 -18.78
C GLY A 686 46.09 1.99 -17.64
N ARG A 687 46.19 2.55 -16.42
CA ARG A 687 46.52 1.76 -15.23
C ARG A 687 45.28 0.96 -14.83
N ARG A 688 45.31 -0.37 -14.99
CA ARG A 688 44.38 -1.27 -14.29
C ARG A 688 44.77 -1.22 -12.82
N PHE A 689 44.07 -0.43 -12.02
CA PHE A 689 44.25 -0.51 -10.56
C PHE A 689 43.79 -1.92 -10.15
N GLY A 690 44.73 -2.68 -9.60
CA GLY A 690 44.49 -4.02 -9.05
C GLY A 690 43.83 -3.96 -7.69
#